data_AF-A0A3P2AFR7-F1
#
_entry.id   AF-A0A3P2AFR7-F1
#
_cell.length_a   1.000
_cell.length_b   1.000
_cell.length_c   1.000
_cell.angle_alpha   90.00
_cell.angle_beta   90.00
_cell.angle_gamma   90.00
#
_symmetry.space_group_name_H-M   'P 1'
#
loop_
_entity.id
_entity.type
_entity.pdbx_description
1 polymer ?
#
loop_
_entity_poly.entity_id
_entity_poly.type
_entity_poly.pdbx_seq_one_letter_code
_entity_poly.pdbx_strand_id
1 'polypeptide(L)'
;MELLFLLSRIWEPIDYSEARIYMNKTSKKAPLGQKILYPILLMVLFQIFIFWLFVFQLGLFDSVVEQSRGFFLQNASIDSKQMDNEMWLHFSDLSVFSKSVSALKKEYLQALEFGYPLMIQNHIITNLVQESTALHIDGVYLELFETPDKRDSLHFRVDPNKLSTLAAKANPDFSTDVMPTFTKFSYNFRDENPDFRKFLKQIEELNQDPNSYDLFEHGNWSFVLKMDDQTESLFYAIPLNYKKVQYGILAVEIFTSRFADIMENSAFPENFPHQGLLIHYDRVTKGYEIISEVTYNMPMVERQALDEVIAPVLTGLSNSAKYSFESTIHNQRYFCSANRLINSSAEIVPFSTVSFYYLTLSPNNVVMHDSILLRRTFLFLVILFILFSVIISLFITKQVVSPISVLTSAIKHNDFAQSDKCLPDTGITEIDILTSTISSQNKNLEDFHQMITDTMIASEINLVTFYTDKIDKITHGFGTFRALLGTDFSEDYVLKFSEEEFAELERKLYQNFKLYSSYCSQTNGNALQTDIYFDSQQQKYICVKSREMEHGRTRVFLDYTSYVLEQEQIKKERDHDVLTSLLNRFSFTQKAIDYLNDHPGQAVGMAMWDLDFLKTLNDTYGHEMGDLYLCTAGEILSQLNPDKSFVARVSGDEFFAFLFDYDSKESMVNDINITHQRLNQASIRLTNGHFYQMSASCGYTYSNKDSYDELKRKADSAMYHSKKSAKGSIHEYIS
;
A
#
# COMPACT_ATOMS: atom_id res chain seq x y z
N MET A 1 -7.74 -4.46 -22.71
CA MET A 1 -9.15 -4.56 -22.30
C MET A 1 -9.47 -5.91 -21.67
N GLU A 2 -8.99 -7.05 -22.19
CA GLU A 2 -9.23 -8.37 -21.56
C GLU A 2 -8.61 -8.53 -20.17
N LEU A 3 -7.47 -7.88 -19.89
CA LEU A 3 -6.88 -7.85 -18.54
C LEU A 3 -7.77 -7.08 -17.53
N LEU A 4 -8.46 -6.03 -17.99
CA LEU A 4 -9.46 -5.30 -17.20
C LEU A 4 -10.72 -6.14 -16.97
N PHE A 5 -11.07 -7.00 -17.92
CA PHE A 5 -12.21 -7.91 -17.85
C PHE A 5 -11.95 -9.13 -16.94
N LEU A 6 -10.70 -9.61 -16.88
CA LEU A 6 -10.25 -10.63 -15.92
C LEU A 6 -10.16 -10.07 -14.50
N LEU A 7 -9.67 -8.82 -14.34
CA LEU A 7 -9.70 -8.11 -13.07
C LEU A 7 -11.13 -7.85 -12.58
N SER A 8 -12.09 -7.60 -13.48
CA SER A 8 -13.50 -7.42 -13.10
C SER A 8 -14.21 -8.70 -12.65
N ARG A 9 -13.65 -9.89 -12.93
CA ARG A 9 -14.17 -11.19 -12.44
C ARG A 9 -13.60 -11.59 -11.08
N ILE A 10 -12.40 -11.12 -10.73
CA ILE A 10 -11.87 -11.17 -9.35
C ILE A 10 -12.63 -10.17 -8.44
N TRP A 11 -13.37 -9.24 -9.06
CA TRP A 11 -14.24 -8.23 -8.46
C TRP A 11 -15.69 -8.69 -8.26
N GLU A 12 -16.00 -9.99 -8.21
CA GLU A 12 -17.28 -10.38 -7.61
C GLU A 12 -17.26 -9.93 -6.15
N PRO A 13 -18.12 -8.98 -5.74
CA PRO A 13 -18.23 -8.64 -4.34
C PRO A 13 -18.72 -9.91 -3.65
N ILE A 14 -17.95 -10.41 -2.68
CA ILE A 14 -18.55 -11.17 -1.58
C ILE A 14 -19.73 -10.30 -1.14
N ASP A 15 -20.93 -10.87 -1.17
CA ASP A 15 -22.17 -10.13 -1.05
C ASP A 15 -22.23 -9.38 0.30
N TYR A 16 -21.86 -8.10 0.26
CA TYR A 16 -21.95 -7.15 1.37
C TYR A 16 -23.29 -6.41 1.34
N SER A 17 -24.34 -6.98 0.74
CA SER A 17 -25.67 -6.35 0.70
C SER A 17 -26.22 -6.05 2.09
N GLU A 18 -25.93 -6.87 3.11
CA GLU A 18 -26.33 -6.57 4.49
C GLU A 18 -25.48 -5.46 5.15
N ALA A 19 -24.23 -5.25 4.72
CA ALA A 19 -23.34 -4.23 5.31
C ALA A 19 -23.54 -2.82 4.71
N ARG A 20 -24.17 -2.71 3.54
CA ARG A 20 -24.33 -1.42 2.82
C ARG A 20 -25.45 -0.54 3.38
N ILE A 21 -26.38 -1.10 4.15
CA ILE A 21 -27.57 -0.36 4.62
C ILE A 21 -27.26 0.55 5.83
N TYR A 22 -26.16 0.33 6.58
CA TYR A 22 -25.86 1.10 7.80
C TYR A 22 -24.58 1.95 7.77
N MET A 23 -23.84 1.97 6.66
CA MET A 23 -22.63 2.82 6.47
C MET A 23 -22.98 4.27 6.07
N ASN A 24 -23.96 4.88 6.73
CA ASN A 24 -24.33 6.27 6.48
C ASN A 24 -24.43 7.08 7.77
N LYS A 25 -23.36 7.04 8.57
CA LYS A 25 -22.85 8.15 9.40
C LYS A 25 -21.61 7.64 10.15
N THR A 26 -20.53 8.42 10.07
CA THR A 26 -19.20 8.21 10.69
C THR A 26 -18.22 7.31 9.91
N SER A 27 -17.03 7.86 9.62
CA SER A 27 -15.86 7.24 8.96
C SER A 27 -15.89 7.09 7.41
N LYS A 28 -15.50 8.16 6.69
CA LYS A 28 -15.00 8.12 5.29
C LYS A 28 -13.60 7.49 5.19
N LYS A 29 -13.39 6.26 5.67
CA LYS A 29 -12.09 5.57 5.49
C LYS A 29 -12.28 4.32 4.62
N ALA A 30 -11.55 4.27 3.51
CA ALA A 30 -11.55 3.13 2.60
C ALA A 30 -11.15 1.83 3.32
N PRO A 31 -11.80 0.69 3.05
CA PRO A 31 -11.48 -0.60 3.64
C PRO A 31 -10.01 -0.98 3.41
N LEU A 32 -9.41 -1.73 4.35
CA LEU A 32 -8.00 -2.11 4.33
C LEU A 32 -7.59 -2.78 3.01
N GLY A 33 -8.48 -3.60 2.43
CA GLY A 33 -8.28 -4.19 1.11
C GLY A 33 -8.05 -3.15 0.01
N GLN A 34 -8.81 -2.05 0.00
CA GLN A 34 -8.57 -0.96 -0.96
C GLN A 34 -7.23 -0.27 -0.70
N LYS A 35 -6.88 -0.01 0.57
CA LYS A 35 -5.60 0.63 0.93
C LYS A 35 -4.35 -0.18 0.59
N ILE A 36 -4.45 -1.51 0.51
CA ILE A 36 -3.34 -2.39 0.09
C ILE A 36 -3.35 -2.61 -1.42
N LEU A 37 -4.53 -2.69 -2.02
CA LEU A 37 -4.69 -2.89 -3.46
C LEU A 37 -4.24 -1.67 -4.27
N TYR A 38 -4.47 -0.45 -3.78
CA TYR A 38 -4.03 0.78 -4.45
C TYR A 38 -2.49 0.84 -4.64
N PRO A 39 -1.65 0.62 -3.60
CA PRO A 39 -0.21 0.51 -3.76
C PRO A 39 0.22 -0.56 -4.76
N ILE A 40 -0.44 -1.73 -4.77
CA ILE A 40 -0.13 -2.80 -5.71
C ILE A 40 -0.46 -2.39 -7.15
N LEU A 41 -1.62 -1.78 -7.36
CA LEU A 41 -2.02 -1.26 -8.67
C LEU A 41 -1.08 -0.14 -9.14
N LEU A 42 -0.68 0.74 -8.20
CA LEU A 42 0.30 1.79 -8.44
C LEU A 42 1.66 1.19 -8.83
N MET A 43 2.08 0.11 -8.18
CA MET A 43 3.33 -0.59 -8.48
C MET A 43 3.30 -1.22 -9.87
N VAL A 44 2.19 -1.85 -10.25
CA VAL A 44 2.01 -2.40 -11.61
C VAL A 44 1.98 -1.28 -12.65
N LEU A 45 1.27 -0.17 -12.40
CA LEU A 45 1.26 0.99 -13.28
C LEU A 45 2.65 1.63 -13.42
N PHE A 46 3.39 1.70 -12.32
CA PHE A 46 4.77 2.20 -12.33
C PHE A 46 5.71 1.27 -13.11
N GLN A 47 5.56 -0.05 -12.99
CA GLN A 47 6.30 -1.02 -13.82
C GLN A 47 5.99 -0.85 -15.31
N ILE A 48 4.71 -0.70 -15.67
CA ILE A 48 4.29 -0.43 -17.06
C ILE A 48 4.86 0.90 -17.55
N PHE A 49 4.90 1.92 -16.69
CA PHE A 49 5.49 3.21 -17.02
C PHE A 49 7.00 3.13 -17.24
N ILE A 50 7.75 2.44 -16.38
CA ILE A 50 9.18 2.19 -16.57
C ILE A 50 9.40 1.48 -17.91
N PHE A 51 8.63 0.44 -18.20
CA PHE A 51 8.71 -0.27 -19.46
C PHE A 51 8.48 0.68 -20.64
N TRP A 52 7.42 1.48 -20.60
CA TRP A 52 7.13 2.47 -21.65
C TRP A 52 8.27 3.48 -21.82
N LEU A 53 8.84 3.98 -20.73
CA LEU A 53 9.97 4.91 -20.74
C LEU A 53 11.22 4.29 -21.39
N PHE A 54 11.59 3.07 -21.02
CA PHE A 54 12.76 2.37 -21.58
C PHE A 54 12.59 2.04 -23.06
N VAL A 55 11.38 1.66 -23.46
CA VAL A 55 11.10 1.26 -24.85
C VAL A 55 11.00 2.47 -25.77
N PHE A 56 10.19 3.47 -25.41
CA PHE A 56 9.83 4.55 -26.33
C PHE A 56 10.64 5.83 -26.13
N GLN A 57 11.06 6.13 -24.89
CA GLN A 57 11.72 7.41 -24.60
C GLN A 57 13.24 7.30 -24.60
N LEU A 58 13.78 6.17 -24.14
CA LEU A 58 15.22 5.90 -24.18
C LEU A 58 15.67 5.21 -25.48
N GLY A 59 14.73 4.78 -26.34
CA GLY A 59 15.03 4.20 -27.65
C GLY A 59 15.94 2.97 -27.59
N LEU A 60 15.85 2.16 -26.52
CA LEU A 60 16.79 1.06 -26.28
C LEU A 60 16.78 0.05 -27.44
N PHE A 61 15.60 -0.24 -27.99
CA PHE A 61 15.50 -1.12 -29.16
C PHE A 61 16.04 -0.49 -30.44
N ASP A 62 15.82 0.80 -30.64
CA ASP A 62 16.36 1.51 -31.81
C ASP A 62 17.89 1.48 -31.78
N SER A 63 18.50 1.69 -30.61
CA SER A 63 19.95 1.57 -30.43
C SER A 63 20.50 0.17 -30.74
N VAL A 64 19.80 -0.89 -30.32
CA VAL A 64 20.24 -2.28 -30.56
C VAL A 64 20.07 -2.66 -32.04
N VAL A 65 19.02 -2.16 -32.70
CA VAL A 65 18.81 -2.33 -34.14
C VAL A 65 19.90 -1.62 -34.94
N GLU A 66 20.22 -0.38 -34.56
CA GLU A 66 21.31 0.40 -35.20
C GLU A 66 22.67 -0.29 -35.01
N GLN A 67 22.95 -0.85 -33.82
CA GLN A 67 24.18 -1.60 -33.60
C GLN A 67 24.26 -2.85 -34.48
N SER A 68 23.16 -3.58 -34.64
CA SER A 68 23.11 -4.79 -35.49
C SER A 68 23.30 -4.46 -36.97
N ARG A 69 22.67 -3.39 -37.47
CA ARG A 69 22.93 -2.87 -38.82
C ARG A 69 24.35 -2.38 -38.98
N GLY A 70 24.87 -1.65 -37.99
CA GLY A 70 26.23 -1.13 -37.97
C GLY A 70 27.28 -2.23 -38.11
N PHE A 71 27.11 -3.35 -37.41
CA PHE A 71 27.98 -4.53 -37.54
C PHE A 71 28.01 -5.06 -38.98
N PHE A 72 26.83 -5.25 -39.59
CA PHE A 72 26.74 -5.70 -40.98
C PHE A 72 27.41 -4.71 -41.95
N LEU A 73 27.12 -3.42 -41.82
CA LEU A 73 27.70 -2.39 -42.68
C LEU A 73 29.21 -2.24 -42.50
N GLN A 74 29.72 -2.45 -41.29
CA GLN A 74 31.15 -2.41 -41.01
C GLN A 74 31.88 -3.56 -41.72
N ASN A 75 31.40 -4.80 -41.60
CA ASN A 75 32.03 -5.95 -42.25
C ASN A 75 31.92 -5.87 -43.78
N ALA A 76 30.75 -5.50 -44.32
CA ALA A 76 30.58 -5.25 -45.75
C ALA A 76 31.54 -4.16 -46.27
N SER A 77 31.80 -3.14 -45.46
CA SER A 77 32.77 -2.10 -45.80
C SER A 77 34.23 -2.58 -45.70
N ILE A 78 34.55 -3.59 -44.87
CA ILE A 78 35.90 -4.16 -44.81
C ILE A 78 36.15 -4.98 -46.07
N ASP A 79 35.22 -5.89 -46.43
CA ASP A 79 35.30 -6.70 -47.65
C ASP A 79 35.44 -5.82 -48.90
N SER A 80 34.63 -4.76 -48.98
CA SER A 80 34.72 -3.80 -50.09
C SER A 80 36.07 -3.10 -50.16
N LYS A 81 36.66 -2.70 -49.02
CA LYS A 81 37.98 -2.05 -49.00
C LYS A 81 39.10 -3.01 -49.34
N GLN A 82 39.01 -4.26 -48.90
CA GLN A 82 39.95 -5.31 -49.26
C GLN A 82 39.92 -5.52 -50.78
N MET A 83 38.74 -5.67 -51.37
CA MET A 83 38.58 -5.78 -52.82
C MET A 83 39.15 -4.55 -53.56
N ASP A 84 38.83 -3.34 -53.11
CA ASP A 84 39.34 -2.10 -53.74
C ASP A 84 40.88 -2.01 -53.70
N ASN A 85 41.48 -2.41 -52.57
CA ASN A 85 42.93 -2.39 -52.41
C ASN A 85 43.61 -3.45 -53.27
N GLU A 86 43.08 -4.68 -53.31
CA GLU A 86 43.59 -5.77 -54.16
C GLU A 86 43.52 -5.39 -55.64
N MET A 87 42.37 -4.87 -56.09
CA MET A 87 42.17 -4.43 -57.47
C MET A 87 43.08 -3.26 -57.87
N TRP A 88 43.30 -2.31 -56.95
CA TRP A 88 44.22 -1.20 -57.19
C TRP A 88 45.67 -1.68 -57.24
N LEU A 89 46.16 -2.33 -56.17
CA LEU A 89 47.58 -2.68 -56.00
C LEU A 89 48.05 -3.74 -56.98
N HIS A 90 47.22 -4.73 -57.30
CA HIS A 90 47.66 -5.90 -58.08
C HIS A 90 47.20 -5.89 -59.53
N PHE A 91 46.17 -5.13 -59.90
CA PHE A 91 45.63 -5.14 -61.26
C PHE A 91 45.72 -3.77 -61.97
N SER A 92 45.58 -2.67 -61.23
CA SER A 92 45.53 -1.32 -61.83
C SER A 92 46.86 -0.56 -61.75
N ASP A 93 47.72 -0.84 -60.76
CA ASP A 93 49.03 -0.21 -60.63
C ASP A 93 50.05 -0.82 -61.61
N LEU A 94 50.00 -0.36 -62.85
CA LEU A 94 50.94 -0.78 -63.89
C LEU A 94 52.32 -0.11 -63.79
N SER A 95 52.60 0.67 -62.73
CA SER A 95 53.92 1.26 -62.51
C SER A 95 55.03 0.21 -62.33
N VAL A 96 54.66 -1.03 -61.98
CA VAL A 96 55.53 -2.21 -61.98
C VAL A 96 56.22 -2.40 -63.34
N PHE A 97 55.56 -2.05 -64.45
CA PHE A 97 56.11 -2.14 -65.81
C PHE A 97 56.94 -0.91 -66.23
N SER A 98 57.22 0.04 -65.33
CA SER A 98 57.90 1.30 -65.66
C SER A 98 59.26 1.12 -66.32
N LYS A 99 60.03 0.09 -65.94
CA LYS A 99 61.33 -0.23 -66.54
C LYS A 99 61.17 -0.68 -67.99
N SER A 100 60.30 -1.67 -68.23
CA SER A 100 60.03 -2.17 -69.57
C SER A 100 59.41 -1.12 -70.49
N VAL A 101 58.44 -0.34 -69.99
CA VAL A 101 57.82 0.76 -70.74
C VAL A 101 58.84 1.86 -71.06
N SER A 102 59.76 2.18 -70.14
CA SER A 102 60.83 3.14 -70.42
C SER A 102 61.82 2.64 -71.47
N ALA A 103 62.11 1.34 -71.49
CA ALA A 103 62.94 0.71 -72.52
C ALA A 103 62.23 0.73 -73.89
N LEU A 104 60.94 0.38 -73.94
CA LEU A 104 60.10 0.47 -75.15
C LEU A 104 60.06 1.90 -75.70
N LYS A 105 59.88 2.90 -74.83
CA LYS A 105 59.91 4.32 -75.20
C LYS A 105 61.23 4.70 -75.88
N LYS A 106 62.37 4.16 -75.41
CA LYS A 106 63.68 4.42 -76.00
C LYS A 106 63.85 3.75 -77.37
N GLU A 107 63.38 2.52 -77.54
CA GLU A 107 63.43 1.83 -78.85
C GLU A 107 62.51 2.50 -79.87
N TYR A 108 61.31 2.91 -79.45
CA TYR A 108 60.39 3.68 -80.27
C TYR A 108 61.01 5.01 -80.74
N LEU A 109 61.71 5.70 -79.84
CA LEU A 109 62.45 6.91 -80.17
C LEU A 109 63.52 6.70 -81.25
N GLN A 110 64.29 5.62 -81.14
CA GLN A 110 65.31 5.27 -82.13
C GLN A 110 64.66 4.91 -83.48
N ALA A 111 63.61 4.11 -83.48
CA ALA A 111 62.88 3.76 -84.71
C ALA A 111 62.34 5.02 -85.43
N LEU A 112 61.80 5.98 -84.67
CA LEU A 112 61.28 7.25 -85.20
C LEU A 112 62.40 8.17 -85.74
N GLU A 113 63.54 8.24 -85.06
CA GLU A 113 64.68 9.08 -85.46
C GLU A 113 65.39 8.56 -86.72
N PHE A 114 65.51 7.24 -86.86
CA PHE A 114 66.22 6.61 -87.98
C PHE A 114 65.32 6.08 -89.10
N GLY A 115 63.99 6.12 -88.93
CA GLY A 115 63.01 5.69 -89.94
C GLY A 115 62.98 4.18 -90.19
N TYR A 116 63.35 3.38 -89.19
CA TYR A 116 63.33 1.91 -89.25
C TYR A 116 62.06 1.33 -88.62
N PRO A 117 61.62 0.12 -89.03
CA PRO A 117 60.54 -0.59 -88.35
C PRO A 117 60.93 -0.85 -86.87
N LEU A 118 59.93 -0.88 -86.00
CA LEU A 118 60.13 -1.01 -84.56
C LEU A 118 60.48 -2.46 -84.23
N MET A 119 61.76 -2.72 -83.96
CA MET A 119 62.23 -4.06 -83.57
C MET A 119 62.39 -4.14 -82.05
N ILE A 120 61.43 -4.77 -81.38
CA ILE A 120 61.48 -4.97 -79.93
C ILE A 120 62.60 -5.96 -79.59
N GLN A 121 63.53 -5.58 -78.72
CA GLN A 121 64.55 -6.52 -78.26
C GLN A 121 63.97 -7.56 -77.29
N ASN A 122 64.40 -8.83 -77.42
CA ASN A 122 63.94 -9.95 -76.58
C ASN A 122 64.05 -9.69 -75.07
N HIS A 123 65.03 -8.88 -74.63
CA HIS A 123 65.22 -8.58 -73.21
C HIS A 123 64.09 -7.72 -72.63
N ILE A 124 63.44 -6.87 -73.43
CA ILE A 124 62.29 -6.06 -72.98
C ILE A 124 61.07 -6.96 -72.74
N ILE A 125 60.81 -7.89 -73.66
CA ILE A 125 59.70 -8.83 -73.52
C ILE A 125 59.93 -9.76 -72.31
N THR A 126 61.17 -10.18 -72.11
CA THR A 126 61.58 -10.94 -70.92
C THR A 126 61.30 -10.17 -69.64
N ASN A 127 61.67 -8.89 -69.58
CA ASN A 127 61.42 -8.04 -68.41
C ASN A 127 59.91 -7.85 -68.17
N LEU A 128 59.09 -7.67 -69.21
CA LEU A 128 57.63 -7.59 -69.08
C LEU A 128 57.06 -8.86 -68.43
N VAL A 129 57.52 -10.05 -68.86
CA VAL A 129 57.07 -11.33 -68.29
C VAL A 129 57.53 -11.50 -66.84
N GLN A 130 58.73 -11.02 -66.49
CA GLN A 130 59.19 -11.06 -65.10
C GLN A 130 58.46 -10.05 -64.22
N GLU A 131 58.28 -8.82 -64.69
CA GLU A 131 57.55 -7.75 -63.99
C GLU A 131 56.08 -8.15 -63.78
N SER A 132 55.48 -8.87 -64.73
CA SER A 132 54.11 -9.39 -64.57
C SER A 132 53.97 -10.39 -63.43
N THR A 133 55.06 -11.01 -62.95
CA THR A 133 55.00 -11.94 -61.81
C THR A 133 54.80 -11.25 -60.47
N ALA A 134 55.11 -9.94 -60.39
CA ALA A 134 54.86 -9.14 -59.19
C ALA A 134 53.38 -8.73 -59.08
N LEU A 135 52.61 -8.91 -60.15
CA LEU A 135 51.17 -8.69 -60.21
C LEU A 135 50.44 -10.04 -60.21
N HIS A 136 49.25 -10.10 -59.63
CA HIS A 136 48.42 -11.31 -59.61
C HIS A 136 47.56 -11.43 -60.89
N ILE A 137 48.13 -11.10 -62.05
CA ILE A 137 47.42 -11.05 -63.34
C ILE A 137 47.57 -12.36 -64.12
N ASP A 138 46.60 -12.64 -64.99
CA ASP A 138 46.55 -13.87 -65.77
C ASP A 138 47.06 -13.69 -67.21
N GLY A 139 47.33 -12.46 -67.65
CA GLY A 139 47.96 -12.19 -68.94
C GLY A 139 48.39 -10.74 -69.14
N VAL A 140 49.22 -10.51 -70.15
CA VAL A 140 49.66 -9.18 -70.58
C VAL A 140 49.50 -9.08 -72.10
N TYR A 141 48.91 -7.98 -72.53
CA TYR A 141 48.71 -7.60 -73.92
C TYR A 141 49.45 -6.28 -74.20
N LEU A 142 50.30 -6.26 -75.21
CA LEU A 142 51.03 -5.09 -75.68
C LEU A 142 50.75 -4.91 -77.17
N GLU A 143 50.25 -3.75 -77.56
CA GLU A 143 50.07 -3.38 -78.96
C GLU A 143 50.89 -2.13 -79.26
N LEU A 144 51.72 -2.17 -80.30
CA LEU A 144 52.56 -1.06 -80.72
C LEU A 144 52.13 -0.58 -82.11
N PHE A 145 52.15 0.74 -82.28
CA PHE A 145 51.74 1.41 -83.51
C PHE A 145 52.99 1.81 -84.29
N GLU A 146 53.29 1.12 -85.39
CA GLU A 146 54.39 1.51 -86.29
C GLU A 146 53.94 2.63 -87.25
N THR A 147 52.71 2.54 -87.73
CA THR A 147 51.98 3.58 -88.49
C THR A 147 50.49 3.47 -88.11
N PRO A 148 49.61 4.44 -88.46
CA PRO A 148 48.17 4.32 -88.17
C PRO A 148 47.55 3.00 -88.65
N ASP A 149 48.07 2.44 -89.75
CA ASP A 149 47.57 1.22 -90.40
C ASP A 149 48.41 -0.04 -90.11
N LYS A 150 49.58 0.08 -89.46
CA LYS A 150 50.46 -1.06 -89.15
C LYS A 150 50.69 -1.18 -87.65
N ARG A 151 50.17 -2.28 -87.10
CA ARG A 151 50.17 -2.57 -85.67
C ARG A 151 50.74 -3.95 -85.41
N ASP A 152 51.63 -4.03 -84.44
CA ASP A 152 52.18 -5.30 -83.95
C ASP A 152 51.66 -5.53 -82.53
N SER A 153 51.05 -6.69 -82.31
CA SER A 153 50.50 -7.08 -81.02
C SER A 153 51.23 -8.31 -80.46
N LEU A 154 51.39 -8.28 -79.15
CA LEU A 154 51.95 -9.35 -78.33
C LEU A 154 50.98 -9.62 -77.19
N HIS A 155 50.43 -10.83 -77.12
CA HIS A 155 49.60 -11.27 -76.01
C HIS A 155 50.18 -12.55 -75.43
N PHE A 156 50.21 -12.63 -74.10
CA PHE A 156 50.49 -13.87 -73.40
C PHE A 156 49.68 -14.01 -72.14
N ARG A 157 49.33 -15.27 -71.83
CA ARG A 157 48.69 -15.66 -70.59
C ARG A 157 49.68 -16.31 -69.67
N VAL A 158 49.65 -15.92 -68.41
CA VAL A 158 50.51 -16.36 -67.33
C VAL A 158 49.94 -17.68 -66.76
N ASP A 159 50.71 -18.77 -66.81
CA ASP A 159 50.41 -20.03 -66.11
C ASP A 159 51.03 -20.01 -64.69
N PRO A 160 50.22 -19.93 -63.60
CA PRO A 160 50.71 -19.80 -62.23
C PRO A 160 51.62 -20.95 -61.79
N ASN A 161 51.34 -22.18 -62.26
CA ASN A 161 52.11 -23.36 -61.87
C ASN A 161 53.51 -23.35 -62.47
N LYS A 162 53.67 -22.75 -63.65
CA LYS A 162 54.97 -22.64 -64.33
C LYS A 162 55.69 -21.33 -64.05
N LEU A 163 54.98 -20.34 -63.52
CA LEU A 163 55.51 -19.01 -63.18
C LEU A 163 56.62 -19.08 -62.12
N SER A 164 56.44 -19.91 -61.09
CA SER A 164 57.41 -20.10 -60.00
C SER A 164 58.79 -20.54 -60.52
N THR A 165 58.82 -21.42 -61.51
CA THR A 165 60.03 -21.87 -62.20
C THR A 165 60.72 -20.77 -63.01
N LEU A 166 59.94 -19.83 -63.54
CA LEU A 166 60.44 -18.74 -64.39
C LEU A 166 60.95 -17.57 -63.55
N ALA A 167 60.27 -17.26 -62.43
CA ALA A 167 60.69 -16.26 -61.44
C ALA A 167 61.99 -16.65 -60.70
N ALA A 168 62.29 -17.95 -60.57
CA ALA A 168 63.52 -18.43 -59.95
C ALA A 168 64.79 -18.23 -60.82
N LYS A 169 64.65 -17.89 -62.11
CA LYS A 169 65.77 -17.64 -63.03
C LYS A 169 66.17 -16.15 -63.00
N ALA A 170 67.46 -15.87 -62.80
CA ALA A 170 67.96 -14.49 -62.75
C ALA A 170 67.86 -13.73 -64.09
N ASN A 171 67.93 -14.44 -65.23
CA ASN A 171 67.77 -13.90 -66.58
C ASN A 171 67.16 -14.99 -67.50
N PRO A 172 65.82 -15.12 -67.59
CA PRO A 172 65.15 -16.06 -68.49
C PRO A 172 65.32 -15.59 -69.94
N ASP A 173 65.45 -16.51 -70.89
CA ASP A 173 65.47 -16.17 -72.33
C ASP A 173 64.06 -16.30 -72.91
N PHE A 174 63.59 -15.26 -73.61
CA PHE A 174 62.25 -15.25 -74.20
C PHE A 174 62.00 -16.46 -75.13
N SER A 175 62.96 -16.82 -75.96
CA SER A 175 62.82 -17.85 -76.98
C SER A 175 62.88 -19.28 -76.39
N THR A 176 63.70 -19.50 -75.36
CA THR A 176 63.94 -20.85 -74.82
C THR A 176 63.23 -21.13 -73.51
N ASP A 177 62.95 -20.12 -72.68
CA ASP A 177 62.36 -20.28 -71.35
C ASP A 177 60.89 -19.79 -71.27
N VAL A 178 60.54 -18.73 -72.01
CA VAL A 178 59.23 -18.07 -71.94
C VAL A 178 58.24 -18.63 -72.97
N MET A 179 58.62 -18.68 -74.26
CA MET A 179 57.72 -19.18 -75.33
C MET A 179 57.20 -20.62 -75.12
N PRO A 180 57.99 -21.60 -74.61
CA PRO A 180 57.49 -22.94 -74.32
C PRO A 180 56.49 -22.98 -73.15
N THR A 181 56.57 -21.98 -72.27
CA THR A 181 55.75 -21.88 -71.06
C THR A 181 54.38 -21.26 -71.36
N PHE A 182 54.33 -20.29 -72.28
CA PHE A 182 53.11 -19.59 -72.68
C PHE A 182 52.84 -19.76 -74.19
N THR A 183 52.59 -21.01 -74.61
CA THR A 183 52.55 -21.49 -76.02
C THR A 183 51.62 -20.77 -77.01
N LYS A 184 50.78 -19.81 -76.59
CA LYS A 184 49.96 -18.96 -77.47
C LYS A 184 50.55 -17.55 -77.56
N PHE A 185 51.72 -17.41 -78.16
CA PHE A 185 52.26 -16.09 -78.57
C PHE A 185 52.12 -15.96 -80.09
N SER A 186 51.06 -15.32 -80.58
CA SER A 186 51.00 -14.95 -82.00
C SER A 186 51.54 -13.54 -82.19
N TYR A 187 52.75 -13.42 -82.74
CA TYR A 187 53.15 -12.20 -83.43
C TYR A 187 52.11 -11.98 -84.56
N ASN A 188 51.22 -11.00 -84.43
CA ASN A 188 49.91 -10.87 -85.08
C ASN A 188 48.79 -11.71 -84.45
N PHE A 189 48.29 -11.29 -83.28
CA PHE A 189 46.95 -11.66 -82.82
C PHE A 189 45.92 -11.00 -83.77
N ARG A 190 45.70 -11.62 -84.95
CA ARG A 190 44.87 -11.08 -86.05
C ARG A 190 43.40 -11.48 -86.00
N ASP A 191 43.04 -12.40 -85.10
CA ASP A 191 41.67 -12.79 -84.83
C ASP A 191 41.19 -12.07 -83.55
N GLU A 192 41.03 -10.74 -83.64
CA GLU A 192 40.57 -9.93 -82.52
C GLU A 192 39.13 -10.29 -82.13
N ASN A 193 38.91 -10.58 -80.84
CA ASN A 193 37.56 -10.51 -80.29
C ASN A 193 37.01 -9.08 -80.57
N PRO A 194 35.85 -8.95 -81.23
CA PRO A 194 35.33 -7.65 -81.67
C PRO A 194 35.04 -6.70 -80.51
N ASP A 195 34.65 -7.23 -79.35
CA ASP A 195 34.39 -6.46 -78.14
C ASP A 195 35.69 -6.00 -77.47
N PHE A 196 36.73 -6.84 -77.49
CA PHE A 196 38.08 -6.44 -77.05
C PHE A 196 38.65 -5.33 -77.93
N ARG A 197 38.50 -5.44 -79.25
CA ARG A 197 38.94 -4.38 -80.18
C ARG A 197 38.18 -3.08 -79.96
N LYS A 198 36.86 -3.17 -79.75
CA LYS A 198 36.03 -2.01 -79.42
C LYS A 198 36.51 -1.33 -78.13
N PHE A 199 36.89 -2.11 -77.11
CA PHE A 199 37.48 -1.60 -75.89
C PHE A 199 38.81 -0.89 -76.14
N LEU A 200 39.77 -1.49 -76.84
CA LEU A 200 41.06 -0.85 -77.16
C LEU A 200 40.87 0.46 -77.95
N LYS A 201 39.93 0.48 -78.90
CA LYS A 201 39.59 1.69 -79.66
C LYS A 201 39.04 2.80 -78.75
N GLN A 202 38.25 2.47 -77.73
CA GLN A 202 37.78 3.45 -76.74
C GLN A 202 38.95 4.06 -75.97
N ILE A 203 39.97 3.26 -75.61
CA ILE A 203 41.19 3.78 -74.97
C ILE A 203 41.92 4.77 -75.89
N GLU A 204 42.06 4.43 -77.18
CA GLU A 204 42.66 5.34 -78.18
C GLU A 204 41.89 6.65 -78.32
N GLU A 205 40.55 6.58 -78.39
CA GLU A 205 39.69 7.76 -78.52
C GLU A 205 39.74 8.66 -77.27
N LEU A 206 39.71 8.05 -76.07
CA LEU A 206 39.79 8.78 -74.79
C LEU A 206 41.14 9.50 -74.60
N ASN A 207 42.19 9.01 -75.25
CA ASN A 207 43.56 9.53 -75.12
C ASN A 207 43.88 10.72 -76.07
N GLN A 208 42.92 11.18 -76.89
CA GLN A 208 43.12 12.28 -77.85
C GLN A 208 43.06 13.70 -77.23
N ASP A 209 42.97 13.83 -75.90
CA ASP A 209 42.95 15.13 -75.22
C ASP A 209 44.34 15.81 -75.24
N PRO A 210 44.46 17.08 -75.70
CA PRO A 210 45.72 17.82 -75.75
C PRO A 210 46.41 18.09 -74.40
N ASN A 211 45.75 17.82 -73.26
CA ASN A 211 46.32 17.91 -71.91
C ASN A 211 46.85 16.56 -71.35
N SER A 212 46.90 15.49 -72.15
CA SER A 212 47.39 14.17 -71.70
C SER A 212 48.86 14.21 -71.22
N TYR A 213 49.07 13.89 -69.94
CA TYR A 213 50.38 13.86 -69.28
C TYR A 213 51.16 12.56 -69.57
N ASP A 214 52.48 12.61 -69.32
CA ASP A 214 53.46 11.51 -69.54
C ASP A 214 53.35 10.49 -68.38
N LEU A 215 53.06 9.21 -68.69
CA LEU A 215 53.07 7.99 -67.85
C LEU A 215 51.83 7.63 -66.97
N PHE A 216 51.55 6.31 -66.93
CA PHE A 216 50.81 5.42 -65.99
C PHE A 216 49.52 5.86 -65.26
N GLU A 217 49.09 7.11 -65.33
CA GLU A 217 48.04 7.63 -64.45
C GLU A 217 46.61 7.46 -65.00
N HIS A 218 46.45 6.85 -66.18
CA HIS A 218 45.19 6.88 -66.94
C HIS A 218 44.89 5.54 -67.61
N GLY A 219 44.49 4.53 -66.84
CA GLY A 219 43.96 3.29 -67.41
C GLY A 219 42.44 3.24 -67.45
N ASN A 220 41.88 2.26 -68.13
CA ASN A 220 40.45 1.96 -68.03
C ASN A 220 40.22 0.46 -67.99
N TRP A 221 39.13 0.07 -67.35
CA TRP A 221 38.70 -1.31 -67.24
C TRP A 221 37.74 -1.66 -68.38
N SER A 222 37.87 -2.87 -68.93
CA SER A 222 36.90 -3.43 -69.87
C SER A 222 35.70 -3.99 -69.11
N PHE A 223 34.58 -4.16 -69.84
CA PHE A 223 33.54 -5.11 -69.45
C PHE A 223 34.07 -6.55 -69.49
N VAL A 224 33.28 -7.52 -69.05
CA VAL A 224 33.66 -8.94 -69.11
C VAL A 224 33.78 -9.37 -70.57
N LEU A 225 34.96 -9.83 -70.97
CA LEU A 225 35.26 -10.27 -72.34
C LEU A 225 35.53 -11.78 -72.36
N LYS A 226 35.02 -12.46 -73.40
CA LYS A 226 35.28 -13.89 -73.65
C LYS A 226 36.34 -14.05 -74.72
N MET A 227 37.59 -14.21 -74.28
CA MET A 227 38.72 -14.33 -75.21
C MET A 227 38.85 -15.75 -75.78
N ASP A 228 38.28 -16.75 -75.11
CA ASP A 228 38.07 -18.10 -75.61
C ASP A 228 36.76 -18.69 -75.07
N ASP A 229 36.41 -19.92 -75.47
CA ASP A 229 35.17 -20.58 -75.09
C ASP A 229 35.05 -20.91 -73.59
N GLN A 230 36.12 -20.73 -72.80
CA GLN A 230 36.19 -21.23 -71.42
C GLN A 230 36.48 -20.15 -70.38
N THR A 231 37.05 -19.01 -70.76
CA THR A 231 37.54 -17.99 -69.83
C THR A 231 36.89 -16.64 -70.07
N GLU A 232 36.25 -16.13 -69.02
CA GLU A 232 35.78 -14.74 -68.92
C GLU A 232 36.88 -13.92 -68.25
N SER A 233 37.19 -12.75 -68.82
CA SER A 233 38.31 -11.93 -68.38
C SER A 233 37.98 -10.45 -68.44
N LEU A 234 38.51 -9.70 -67.49
CA LEU A 234 38.57 -8.25 -67.54
C LEU A 234 39.97 -7.82 -67.98
N PHE A 235 40.02 -6.69 -68.68
CA PHE A 235 41.26 -6.05 -69.06
C PHE A 235 41.39 -4.69 -68.40
N TYR A 236 42.57 -4.40 -67.87
CA TYR A 236 42.93 -3.04 -67.50
C TYR A 236 44.00 -2.53 -68.46
N ALA A 237 43.69 -1.47 -69.21
CA ALA A 237 44.54 -0.98 -70.30
C ALA A 237 44.96 0.47 -70.08
N ILE A 238 46.22 0.78 -70.36
CA ILE A 238 46.80 2.12 -70.37
C ILE A 238 47.32 2.48 -71.78
N PRO A 239 47.17 3.74 -72.22
CA PRO A 239 47.81 4.21 -73.44
C PRO A 239 49.31 4.44 -73.20
N LEU A 240 50.13 4.07 -74.20
CA LEU A 240 51.56 4.38 -74.21
C LEU A 240 51.80 5.64 -75.04
N ASN A 241 52.13 6.74 -74.35
CA ASN A 241 52.25 8.06 -74.96
C ASN A 241 53.70 8.58 -74.98
N TYR A 242 54.03 9.32 -76.04
CA TYR A 242 55.26 10.11 -76.12
C TYR A 242 55.02 11.42 -76.86
N LYS A 243 55.35 12.58 -76.26
CA LYS A 243 55.19 13.92 -76.85
C LYS A 243 53.81 14.12 -77.52
N LYS A 244 52.73 13.66 -76.86
CA LYS A 244 51.34 13.72 -77.35
C LYS A 244 51.02 12.82 -78.56
N VAL A 245 51.90 11.88 -78.88
CA VAL A 245 51.66 10.82 -79.87
C VAL A 245 51.54 9.50 -79.12
N GLN A 246 50.42 8.82 -79.28
CA GLN A 246 50.24 7.46 -78.78
C GLN A 246 51.01 6.51 -79.70
N TYR A 247 51.89 5.70 -79.11
CA TYR A 247 52.69 4.71 -79.85
C TYR A 247 52.31 3.27 -79.51
N GLY A 248 51.36 3.06 -78.59
CA GLY A 248 50.85 1.74 -78.27
C GLY A 248 49.84 1.73 -77.13
N ILE A 249 49.48 0.52 -76.71
CA ILE A 249 48.62 0.21 -75.57
C ILE A 249 49.24 -0.94 -74.80
N LEU A 250 49.31 -0.83 -73.48
CA LEU A 250 49.63 -1.93 -72.58
C LEU A 250 48.35 -2.28 -71.81
N ALA A 251 47.95 -3.55 -71.82
CA ALA A 251 46.83 -4.04 -71.05
C ALA A 251 47.22 -5.31 -70.28
N VAL A 252 46.57 -5.51 -69.14
CA VAL A 252 46.68 -6.73 -68.35
C VAL A 252 45.34 -7.46 -68.37
N GLU A 253 45.37 -8.79 -68.47
CA GLU A 253 44.21 -9.69 -68.47
C GLU A 253 44.06 -10.30 -67.06
N ILE A 254 42.84 -10.25 -66.52
CA ILE A 254 42.50 -10.82 -65.22
C ILE A 254 41.26 -11.70 -65.39
N PHE A 255 41.34 -12.96 -65.01
CA PHE A 255 40.22 -13.90 -65.06
C PHE A 255 39.18 -13.57 -63.99
N THR A 256 37.89 -13.74 -64.31
CA THR A 256 36.79 -13.50 -63.36
C THR A 256 36.90 -14.37 -62.10
N SER A 257 37.48 -15.58 -62.23
CA SER A 257 37.79 -16.48 -61.10
C SER A 257 38.71 -15.86 -60.04
N ARG A 258 39.66 -14.98 -60.41
CA ARG A 258 40.53 -14.30 -59.44
C ARG A 258 39.76 -13.41 -58.47
N PHE A 259 38.72 -12.76 -58.97
CA PHE A 259 37.87 -11.93 -58.12
C PHE A 259 37.06 -12.81 -57.14
N ALA A 260 36.65 -14.01 -57.54
CA ALA A 260 36.04 -14.98 -56.62
C ALA A 260 37.02 -15.39 -55.51
N ASP A 261 38.27 -15.74 -55.85
CA ASP A 261 39.31 -16.10 -54.86
C ASP A 261 39.55 -14.98 -53.83
N ILE A 262 39.57 -13.72 -54.26
CA ILE A 262 39.70 -12.56 -53.35
C ILE A 262 38.48 -12.46 -52.43
N MET A 263 37.29 -12.70 -52.96
CA MET A 263 36.04 -12.63 -52.21
C MET A 263 35.95 -13.74 -51.16
N GLU A 264 36.47 -14.95 -51.41
CA GLU A 264 36.37 -16.11 -50.48
C GLU A 264 36.75 -15.77 -49.03
N ASN A 265 37.67 -14.83 -48.83
CA ASN A 265 38.06 -14.35 -47.50
C ASN A 265 37.18 -13.15 -47.07
N SER A 266 36.05 -13.46 -46.43
CA SER A 266 35.16 -12.44 -45.86
C SER A 266 35.53 -12.05 -44.42
N ALA A 267 35.33 -10.77 -44.09
CA ALA A 267 35.43 -10.21 -42.75
C ALA A 267 34.22 -10.55 -41.86
N PHE A 268 33.16 -11.11 -42.43
CA PHE A 268 32.04 -11.62 -41.64
C PHE A 268 32.45 -12.88 -40.86
N PRO A 269 31.84 -13.16 -39.68
CA PRO A 269 32.09 -14.39 -38.94
C PRO A 269 31.81 -15.64 -39.79
N GLU A 270 32.56 -16.74 -39.57
CA GLU A 270 32.54 -17.96 -40.41
C GLU A 270 31.15 -18.51 -40.75
N ASN A 271 30.17 -18.34 -39.86
CA ASN A 271 28.81 -18.86 -40.02
C ASN A 271 27.77 -17.80 -40.38
N PHE A 272 28.17 -16.56 -40.67
CA PHE A 272 27.23 -15.47 -40.95
C PHE A 272 26.69 -15.58 -42.38
N PRO A 273 25.38 -15.84 -42.58
CA PRO A 273 24.77 -15.95 -43.90
C PRO A 273 24.81 -14.63 -44.68
N HIS A 274 25.57 -14.56 -45.77
CA HIS A 274 25.61 -13.40 -46.65
C HIS A 274 26.06 -13.76 -48.07
N GLN A 275 25.78 -12.90 -49.03
CA GLN A 275 26.24 -13.00 -50.41
C GLN A 275 26.93 -11.70 -50.80
N GLY A 276 28.15 -11.81 -51.32
CA GLY A 276 28.90 -10.70 -51.89
C GLY A 276 28.80 -10.73 -53.41
N LEU A 277 28.68 -9.55 -54.03
CA LEU A 277 28.73 -9.37 -55.48
C LEU A 277 29.68 -8.23 -55.83
N LEU A 278 30.53 -8.48 -56.82
CA LEU A 278 31.32 -7.46 -57.47
C LEU A 278 30.64 -7.03 -58.77
N ILE A 279 30.24 -5.77 -58.83
CA ILE A 279 29.48 -5.21 -59.94
C ILE A 279 30.35 -4.19 -60.69
N HIS A 280 30.43 -4.38 -61.99
CA HIS A 280 30.93 -3.39 -62.94
C HIS A 280 29.76 -2.53 -63.41
N TYR A 281 29.85 -1.20 -63.28
CA TYR A 281 28.81 -0.28 -63.73
C TYR A 281 29.37 0.78 -64.66
N ASP A 282 28.75 0.95 -65.82
CA ASP A 282 29.08 2.01 -66.75
C ASP A 282 28.15 3.20 -66.53
N ARG A 283 28.75 4.34 -66.14
CA ARG A 283 28.02 5.57 -65.80
C ARG A 283 27.39 6.24 -67.02
N VAL A 284 27.86 5.93 -68.23
CA VAL A 284 27.38 6.52 -69.49
C VAL A 284 26.19 5.73 -70.04
N THR A 285 26.35 4.43 -70.23
CA THR A 285 25.27 3.56 -70.74
C THR A 285 24.25 3.19 -69.68
N LYS A 286 24.60 3.36 -68.39
CA LYS A 286 23.85 2.87 -67.22
C LYS A 286 23.68 1.34 -67.21
N GLY A 287 24.49 0.63 -67.99
CA GLY A 287 24.57 -0.82 -67.96
C GLY A 287 25.41 -1.31 -66.78
N TYR A 288 25.12 -2.51 -66.30
CA TYR A 288 25.88 -3.15 -65.26
C TYR A 288 26.15 -4.62 -65.59
N GLU A 289 27.24 -5.17 -65.08
CA GLU A 289 27.59 -6.58 -65.16
C GLU A 289 28.06 -7.09 -63.80
N ILE A 290 27.70 -8.32 -63.45
CA ILE A 290 28.21 -9.00 -62.26
C ILE A 290 29.50 -9.73 -62.68
N ILE A 291 30.63 -9.30 -62.12
CA ILE A 291 31.95 -9.86 -62.41
C ILE A 291 32.14 -11.17 -61.66
N SER A 292 31.78 -11.15 -60.37
CA SER A 292 31.93 -12.29 -59.47
C SER A 292 30.88 -12.21 -58.37
N GLU A 293 30.46 -13.38 -57.90
CA GLU A 293 29.52 -13.52 -56.80
C GLU A 293 29.90 -14.73 -55.95
N VAL A 294 29.91 -14.55 -54.63
CA VAL A 294 30.25 -15.59 -53.66
C VAL A 294 29.19 -15.60 -52.55
N THR A 295 28.80 -16.80 -52.14
CA THR A 295 27.79 -17.02 -51.10
C THR A 295 28.42 -17.69 -49.89
N TYR A 296 28.03 -17.24 -48.71
CA TYR A 296 28.49 -17.74 -47.42
C TYR A 296 27.28 -18.20 -46.63
N ASN A 297 27.19 -19.51 -46.35
CA ASN A 297 26.15 -20.10 -45.50
C ASN A 297 24.71 -19.73 -45.86
N MET A 298 24.44 -19.41 -47.12
CA MET A 298 23.09 -19.13 -47.64
C MET A 298 22.95 -19.66 -49.06
N PRO A 299 21.72 -20.01 -49.49
CA PRO A 299 21.47 -20.29 -50.89
C PRO A 299 21.72 -19.03 -51.73
N MET A 300 22.26 -19.25 -52.92
CA MET A 300 22.48 -18.20 -53.90
C MET A 300 21.15 -17.57 -54.32
N VAL A 301 21.08 -16.24 -54.28
CA VAL A 301 19.92 -15.52 -54.80
C VAL A 301 19.89 -15.62 -56.32
N GLU A 302 18.73 -15.95 -56.88
CA GLU A 302 18.57 -16.13 -58.32
C GLU A 302 18.93 -14.85 -59.10
N ARG A 303 19.61 -15.01 -60.23
CA ARG A 303 20.11 -13.89 -61.04
C ARG A 303 19.02 -12.92 -61.50
N GLN A 304 17.82 -13.43 -61.78
CA GLN A 304 16.65 -12.61 -62.14
C GLN A 304 16.13 -11.76 -60.96
N ALA A 305 16.32 -12.21 -59.73
CA ALA A 305 15.92 -11.49 -58.53
C ALA A 305 16.97 -10.47 -58.07
N LEU A 306 18.24 -10.67 -58.44
CA LEU A 306 19.32 -9.71 -58.17
C LEU A 306 19.09 -8.37 -58.89
N ASP A 307 18.42 -8.36 -60.03
CA ASP A 307 18.02 -7.12 -60.73
C ASP A 307 17.24 -6.15 -59.81
N GLU A 308 16.35 -6.69 -58.97
CA GLU A 308 15.56 -5.90 -58.00
C GLU A 308 16.41 -5.31 -56.87
N VAL A 309 17.57 -5.91 -56.58
CA VAL A 309 18.52 -5.43 -55.57
C VAL A 309 19.47 -4.40 -56.16
N ILE A 310 19.85 -4.57 -57.43
CA ILE A 310 20.82 -3.71 -58.12
C ILE A 310 20.18 -2.40 -58.59
N ALA A 311 18.91 -2.41 -59.05
CA ALA A 311 18.24 -1.20 -59.53
C ALA A 311 18.22 -0.03 -58.51
N PRO A 312 17.94 -0.23 -57.20
CA PRO A 312 18.06 0.80 -56.17
C PRO A 312 19.49 1.36 -56.02
N VAL A 313 20.50 0.50 -56.16
CA VAL A 313 21.92 0.89 -56.14
C VAL A 313 22.17 1.84 -57.30
N LEU A 314 21.84 1.44 -58.52
CA LEU A 314 22.08 2.24 -59.74
C LEU A 314 21.35 3.59 -59.78
N THR A 315 20.23 3.72 -59.07
CA THR A 315 19.43 4.95 -59.00
C THR A 315 19.82 5.88 -57.84
N GLY A 316 20.27 5.33 -56.70
CA GLY A 316 20.62 6.09 -55.49
C GLY A 316 22.06 6.59 -55.41
N LEU A 317 22.96 6.09 -56.26
CA LEU A 317 24.42 6.34 -56.19
C LEU A 317 24.91 7.69 -56.73
N SER A 318 24.00 8.62 -57.06
CA SER A 318 24.40 9.91 -57.64
C SER A 318 25.22 10.82 -56.70
N ASN A 319 25.26 10.54 -55.38
CA ASN A 319 25.87 11.44 -54.39
C ASN A 319 26.64 10.79 -53.20
N SER A 320 26.69 9.46 -53.03
CA SER A 320 27.35 8.85 -51.84
C SER A 320 28.17 7.58 -52.14
N ALA A 321 29.39 7.48 -51.60
CA ALA A 321 30.28 6.34 -51.77
C ALA A 321 29.82 5.04 -51.05
N LYS A 322 28.90 5.15 -50.08
CA LYS A 322 28.30 4.01 -49.37
C LYS A 322 26.80 4.21 -49.27
N TYR A 323 26.04 3.14 -49.48
CA TYR A 323 24.58 3.15 -49.44
C TYR A 323 24.06 1.85 -48.83
N SER A 324 23.06 1.94 -47.96
CA SER A 324 22.39 0.77 -47.37
C SER A 324 20.89 0.86 -47.59
N PHE A 325 20.27 -0.26 -47.93
CA PHE A 325 18.85 -0.33 -48.25
C PHE A 325 18.28 -1.71 -47.92
N GLU A 326 16.96 -1.79 -47.86
CA GLU A 326 16.24 -3.06 -47.74
C GLU A 326 15.57 -3.38 -49.08
N SER A 327 15.68 -4.63 -49.51
CA SER A 327 14.95 -5.14 -50.67
C SER A 327 14.17 -6.40 -50.27
N THR A 328 13.06 -6.68 -50.96
CA THR A 328 12.25 -7.86 -50.69
C THR A 328 12.25 -8.75 -51.91
N ILE A 329 12.82 -9.94 -51.78
CA ILE A 329 12.93 -10.94 -52.83
C ILE A 329 12.13 -12.17 -52.41
N HIS A 330 11.16 -12.61 -53.21
CA HIS A 330 10.31 -13.78 -52.93
C HIS A 330 9.76 -13.82 -51.47
N ASN A 331 9.19 -12.70 -50.99
CA ASN A 331 8.70 -12.50 -49.61
C ASN A 331 9.75 -12.54 -48.49
N GLN A 332 11.03 -12.68 -48.81
CA GLN A 332 12.13 -12.57 -47.86
C GLN A 332 12.73 -11.16 -47.93
N ARG A 333 12.84 -10.48 -46.79
CA ARG A 333 13.53 -9.19 -46.72
C ARG A 333 15.04 -9.41 -46.60
N TYR A 334 15.80 -8.69 -47.41
CA TYR A 334 17.25 -8.63 -47.37
C TYR A 334 17.69 -7.23 -46.96
N PHE A 335 18.72 -7.17 -46.12
CA PHE A 335 19.44 -5.94 -45.82
C PHE A 335 20.70 -5.92 -46.68
N CYS A 336 20.88 -4.81 -47.40
CA CYS A 336 21.89 -4.70 -48.44
C CYS A 336 22.81 -3.51 -48.17
N SER A 337 24.09 -3.68 -48.49
CA SER A 337 25.12 -2.64 -48.45
C SER A 337 25.80 -2.56 -49.81
N ALA A 338 25.74 -1.40 -50.45
CA ALA A 338 26.48 -1.10 -51.67
C ALA A 338 27.61 -0.12 -51.34
N ASN A 339 28.85 -0.55 -51.59
CA ASN A 339 30.04 0.27 -51.38
C ASN A 339 30.75 0.48 -52.72
N ARG A 340 31.00 1.73 -53.09
CA ARG A 340 31.80 2.06 -54.28
C ARG A 340 33.28 1.80 -53.99
N LEU A 341 33.96 1.11 -54.89
CA LEU A 341 35.41 0.93 -54.81
C LEU A 341 36.06 2.22 -55.30
N ILE A 342 36.66 3.01 -54.42
CA ILE A 342 37.11 4.38 -54.71
C ILE A 342 38.39 4.36 -55.54
N ASN A 343 39.38 3.53 -55.18
CA ASN A 343 40.68 3.51 -55.85
C ASN A 343 40.58 2.90 -57.25
N SER A 344 39.77 1.85 -57.37
CA SER A 344 39.52 1.12 -58.62
C SER A 344 38.52 1.84 -59.53
N SER A 345 37.94 2.97 -59.10
CA SER A 345 37.02 3.81 -59.87
C SER A 345 37.61 5.20 -60.16
N ALA A 346 36.95 5.93 -61.06
CA ALA A 346 37.44 7.16 -61.71
C ALA A 346 37.74 8.40 -60.83
N GLU A 347 37.78 8.32 -59.49
CA GLU A 347 38.17 9.47 -58.65
C GLU A 347 39.69 9.69 -58.64
N ILE A 348 40.48 8.65 -58.93
CA ILE A 348 41.94 8.71 -59.06
C ILE A 348 42.39 8.53 -60.52
N VAL A 349 41.57 7.87 -61.35
CA VAL A 349 41.88 7.57 -62.75
C VAL A 349 41.08 8.50 -63.68
N PRO A 350 41.70 9.53 -64.29
CA PRO A 350 40.97 10.45 -65.15
C PRO A 350 40.46 9.71 -66.40
N PHE A 351 39.28 10.10 -66.89
CA PHE A 351 38.58 9.52 -68.06
C PHE A 351 37.88 8.17 -67.92
N SER A 352 37.97 7.46 -66.79
CA SER A 352 37.20 6.20 -66.65
C SER A 352 35.69 6.49 -66.60
N THR A 353 34.89 5.86 -67.46
CA THR A 353 33.41 5.93 -67.42
C THR A 353 32.81 4.91 -66.44
N VAL A 354 33.65 4.04 -65.89
CA VAL A 354 33.30 2.87 -65.12
C VAL A 354 33.32 3.18 -63.62
N SER A 355 32.51 2.45 -62.85
CA SER A 355 32.62 2.37 -61.40
C SER A 355 32.38 0.94 -60.94
N PHE A 356 33.18 0.50 -59.98
CA PHE A 356 33.00 -0.80 -59.33
C PHE A 356 32.24 -0.65 -58.02
N TYR A 357 31.34 -1.60 -57.77
CA TYR A 357 30.58 -1.68 -56.54
C TYR A 357 30.71 -3.05 -55.92
N TYR A 358 30.97 -3.08 -54.63
CA TYR A 358 30.86 -4.27 -53.81
C TYR A 358 29.52 -4.24 -53.08
N LEU A 359 28.62 -5.13 -53.50
CA LEU A 359 27.30 -5.28 -52.93
C LEU A 359 27.29 -6.48 -51.99
N THR A 360 26.91 -6.28 -50.75
CA THR A 360 26.68 -7.35 -49.79
C THR A 360 25.21 -7.40 -49.44
N LEU A 361 24.60 -8.58 -49.50
CA LEU A 361 23.26 -8.81 -49.01
C LEU A 361 23.22 -9.93 -47.98
N SER A 362 22.32 -9.81 -47.01
CA SER A 362 22.03 -10.87 -46.05
C SER A 362 20.55 -10.83 -45.69
N PRO A 363 19.91 -11.98 -45.41
CA PRO A 363 18.55 -12.01 -44.91
C PRO A 363 18.36 -11.08 -43.69
N ASN A 364 17.35 -10.22 -43.70
CA ASN A 364 17.18 -9.21 -42.66
C ASN A 364 16.94 -9.84 -41.27
N ASN A 365 16.34 -11.02 -41.19
CA ASN A 365 16.19 -11.78 -39.94
C ASN A 365 17.53 -12.28 -39.36
N VAL A 366 18.54 -12.49 -40.21
CA VAL A 366 19.91 -12.85 -39.82
C VAL A 366 20.63 -11.61 -39.30
N VAL A 367 20.63 -10.51 -40.07
CA VAL A 367 21.22 -9.23 -39.65
C VAL A 367 20.62 -8.74 -38.34
N MET A 368 19.32 -8.95 -38.14
CA MET A 368 18.59 -8.55 -36.95
C MET A 368 18.45 -9.65 -35.89
N HIS A 369 19.16 -10.77 -36.02
CA HIS A 369 18.94 -11.93 -35.14
C HIS A 369 19.06 -11.54 -33.66
N ASP A 370 20.16 -10.90 -33.29
CA ASP A 370 20.45 -10.55 -31.90
C ASP A 370 19.51 -9.47 -31.37
N SER A 371 19.14 -8.49 -32.21
CA SER A 371 18.17 -7.47 -31.83
C SER A 371 16.77 -8.06 -31.62
N ILE A 372 16.35 -9.01 -32.46
CA ILE A 372 15.09 -9.72 -32.33
C ILE A 372 15.09 -10.61 -31.08
N LEU A 373 16.17 -11.34 -30.81
CA LEU A 373 16.31 -12.20 -29.63
C LEU A 373 16.28 -11.39 -28.34
N LEU A 374 17.03 -10.29 -28.27
CA LEU A 374 17.02 -9.38 -27.12
C LEU A 374 15.63 -8.80 -26.89
N ARG A 375 14.96 -8.33 -27.95
CA ARG A 375 13.59 -7.82 -27.87
C ARG A 375 12.60 -8.85 -27.36
N ARG A 376 12.66 -10.09 -27.87
CA ARG A 376 11.79 -11.19 -27.41
C ARG A 376 12.04 -11.55 -25.96
N THR A 377 13.30 -11.69 -25.56
CA THR A 377 13.69 -12.04 -24.19
C THR A 377 13.27 -10.96 -23.20
N PHE A 378 13.45 -9.69 -23.56
CA PHE A 378 13.01 -8.56 -22.75
C PHE A 378 11.48 -8.51 -22.60
N LEU A 379 10.73 -8.65 -23.69
CA LEU A 379 9.26 -8.72 -23.65
C LEU A 379 8.78 -9.88 -22.78
N PHE A 380 9.42 -11.04 -22.88
CA PHE A 380 9.12 -12.20 -22.05
C PHE A 380 9.35 -11.92 -20.55
N LEU A 381 10.49 -11.31 -20.19
CA LEU A 381 10.79 -10.91 -18.81
C LEU A 381 9.73 -9.96 -18.25
N VAL A 382 9.30 -8.96 -19.04
CA VAL A 382 8.27 -8.00 -18.61
C VAL A 382 6.94 -8.69 -18.34
N ILE A 383 6.50 -9.60 -19.22
CA ILE A 383 5.28 -10.39 -19.01
C ILE A 383 5.40 -11.23 -17.75
N LEU A 384 6.54 -11.88 -17.52
CA LEU A 384 6.80 -12.68 -16.32
C LEU A 384 6.74 -11.82 -15.05
N PHE A 385 7.33 -10.62 -15.06
CA PHE A 385 7.28 -9.70 -13.93
C PHE A 385 5.85 -9.25 -13.60
N ILE A 386 5.04 -8.92 -14.61
CA ILE A 386 3.63 -8.56 -14.41
C ILE A 386 2.86 -9.73 -13.79
N LEU A 387 3.07 -10.96 -14.30
CA LEU A 387 2.43 -12.16 -13.78
C LEU A 387 2.84 -12.43 -12.32
N PHE A 388 4.11 -12.27 -11.99
CA PHE A 388 4.61 -12.42 -10.62
C PHE A 388 4.02 -11.37 -9.66
N SER A 389 3.93 -10.11 -10.09
CA SER A 389 3.27 -9.04 -9.33
C SER A 389 1.80 -9.36 -9.03
N VAL A 390 1.07 -9.94 -9.99
CA VAL A 390 -0.33 -10.38 -9.79
C VAL A 390 -0.41 -11.54 -8.81
N ILE A 391 0.47 -12.54 -8.92
CA ILE A 391 0.51 -13.67 -7.98
C ILE A 391 0.80 -13.20 -6.56
N ILE A 392 1.80 -12.33 -6.37
CA ILE A 392 2.11 -11.74 -5.07
C ILE A 392 0.90 -10.98 -4.52
N SER A 393 0.20 -10.22 -5.36
CA SER A 393 -1.01 -9.50 -4.95
C SER A 393 -2.10 -10.43 -4.42
N LEU A 394 -2.37 -11.52 -5.15
CA LEU A 394 -3.33 -12.54 -4.75
C LEU A 394 -2.89 -13.23 -3.45
N PHE A 395 -1.60 -13.50 -3.30
CA PHE A 395 -1.03 -14.09 -2.09
C PHE A 395 -1.20 -13.17 -0.87
N ILE A 396 -0.83 -11.89 -0.98
CA ILE A 396 -1.01 -10.89 0.08
C ILE A 396 -2.48 -10.75 0.45
N THR A 397 -3.36 -10.73 -0.55
CA THR A 397 -4.81 -10.64 -0.32
C THR A 397 -5.31 -11.84 0.48
N LYS A 398 -4.87 -13.06 0.13
CA LYS A 398 -5.29 -14.28 0.80
C LYS A 398 -4.67 -14.45 2.20
N GLN A 399 -3.39 -14.16 2.38
CA GLN A 399 -2.69 -14.35 3.65
C GLN A 399 -2.91 -13.21 4.65
N VAL A 400 -3.07 -11.97 4.20
CA VAL A 400 -3.07 -10.80 5.09
C VAL A 400 -4.44 -10.15 5.11
N VAL A 401 -5.01 -9.81 3.95
CA VAL A 401 -6.25 -9.02 3.89
C VAL A 401 -7.46 -9.81 4.35
N SER A 402 -7.61 -11.05 3.88
CA SER A 402 -8.78 -11.88 4.19
C SER A 402 -8.90 -12.19 5.68
N PRO A 403 -7.86 -12.68 6.40
CA PRO A 403 -7.96 -12.95 7.83
C PRO A 403 -8.30 -11.69 8.65
N ILE A 404 -7.69 -10.55 8.33
CA ILE A 404 -7.99 -9.27 9.01
C ILE A 404 -9.44 -8.85 8.76
N SER A 405 -9.97 -9.05 7.56
CA SER A 405 -11.36 -8.73 7.25
C SER A 405 -12.34 -9.58 8.07
N VAL A 406 -12.06 -10.88 8.23
CA VAL A 406 -12.85 -11.81 9.05
C VAL A 406 -12.81 -11.41 10.52
N LEU A 407 -11.63 -11.09 11.06
CA LEU A 407 -11.48 -10.58 12.42
C LEU A 407 -12.28 -9.27 12.62
N THR A 408 -12.18 -8.35 11.67
CA THR A 408 -12.90 -7.06 11.75
C THR A 408 -14.42 -7.26 11.75
N SER A 409 -14.94 -8.21 10.96
CA SER A 409 -16.36 -8.57 11.03
C SER A 409 -16.74 -9.21 12.36
N ALA A 410 -15.88 -10.08 12.91
CA ALA A 410 -16.12 -10.72 14.20
C ALA A 410 -16.17 -9.72 15.38
N ILE A 411 -15.40 -8.63 15.32
CA ILE A 411 -15.44 -7.55 16.32
C ILE A 411 -16.68 -6.64 16.16
N LYS A 412 -17.12 -6.40 14.92
CA LYS A 412 -18.24 -5.48 14.63
C LYS A 412 -19.61 -6.06 14.96
N HIS A 413 -19.80 -7.35 14.74
CA HIS A 413 -20.96 -8.03 15.29
C HIS A 413 -20.72 -8.16 16.79
N ASN A 414 -21.62 -7.64 17.63
CA ASN A 414 -21.53 -7.60 19.10
C ASN A 414 -21.41 -9.00 19.77
N ASP A 415 -21.11 -10.06 19.02
CA ASP A 415 -20.86 -11.43 19.46
C ASP A 415 -19.74 -11.50 20.53
N PHE A 416 -18.82 -10.53 20.54
CA PHE A 416 -17.72 -10.46 21.52
C PHE A 416 -18.15 -9.96 22.91
N ALA A 417 -19.32 -9.30 23.03
CA ALA A 417 -19.78 -8.73 24.30
C ALA A 417 -20.69 -9.67 25.10
N GLN A 418 -21.07 -10.82 24.55
CA GLN A 418 -22.09 -11.70 25.15
C GLN A 418 -21.73 -13.19 25.16
N SER A 419 -20.52 -13.59 24.77
CA SER A 419 -20.15 -15.01 24.82
C SER A 419 -18.65 -15.22 24.98
N ASP A 420 -18.27 -16.30 25.68
CA ASP A 420 -16.92 -16.91 25.81
C ASP A 420 -16.21 -17.21 24.46
N LYS A 421 -16.69 -16.67 23.34
CA LYS A 421 -16.10 -16.87 22.01
C LYS A 421 -14.80 -16.11 21.90
N CYS A 422 -13.71 -16.87 21.83
CA CYS A 422 -12.42 -16.35 21.42
C CYS A 422 -12.52 -15.78 20.00
N LEU A 423 -11.91 -14.62 19.80
CA LEU A 423 -11.77 -14.03 18.46
C LEU A 423 -10.95 -14.98 17.56
N PRO A 424 -11.27 -15.06 16.26
CA PRO A 424 -10.63 -16.01 15.35
C PRO A 424 -9.15 -15.66 15.12
N ASP A 425 -8.28 -16.68 15.14
CA ASP A 425 -6.86 -16.54 14.83
C ASP A 425 -6.67 -16.06 13.39
N THR A 426 -5.87 -15.02 13.22
CA THR A 426 -5.54 -14.44 11.91
C THR A 426 -4.30 -15.08 11.29
N GLY A 427 -3.51 -15.83 12.07
CA GLY A 427 -2.24 -16.40 11.66
C GLY A 427 -1.11 -15.35 11.57
N ILE A 428 -1.35 -14.15 12.08
CA ILE A 428 -0.41 -13.03 12.16
C ILE A 428 -0.10 -12.80 13.63
N THR A 429 1.08 -13.20 14.07
CA THR A 429 1.47 -13.26 15.50
C THR A 429 1.17 -11.97 16.27
N GLU A 430 1.47 -10.81 15.70
CA GLU A 430 1.26 -9.52 16.36
C GLU A 430 -0.23 -9.20 16.56
N ILE A 431 -1.06 -9.57 15.59
CA ILE A 431 -2.51 -9.38 15.66
C ILE A 431 -3.12 -10.40 16.62
N ASP A 432 -2.65 -11.64 16.60
CA ASP A 432 -3.15 -12.70 17.47
C ASP A 432 -2.80 -12.42 18.95
N ILE A 433 -1.61 -11.88 19.24
CA ILE A 433 -1.24 -11.40 20.59
C ILE A 433 -2.17 -10.27 21.05
N LEU A 434 -2.45 -9.29 20.18
CA LEU A 434 -3.35 -8.20 20.51
C LEU A 434 -4.75 -8.74 20.82
N THR A 435 -5.23 -9.65 19.98
CA THR A 435 -6.54 -10.29 20.07
C THR A 435 -6.69 -11.11 21.35
N SER A 436 -5.66 -11.88 21.72
CA SER A 436 -5.64 -12.63 22.98
C SER A 436 -5.56 -11.71 24.19
N THR A 437 -4.85 -10.59 24.09
CA THR A 437 -4.76 -9.58 25.16
C THR A 437 -6.12 -8.91 25.39
N ILE A 438 -6.83 -8.55 24.33
CA ILE A 438 -8.19 -7.98 24.42
C ILE A 438 -9.14 -9.00 25.06
N SER A 439 -9.09 -10.27 24.63
CA SER A 439 -9.92 -11.34 25.20
C SER A 439 -9.62 -11.56 26.68
N SER A 440 -8.34 -11.53 27.07
CA SER A 440 -7.93 -11.62 28.48
C SER A 440 -8.37 -10.40 29.29
N GLN A 441 -8.33 -9.18 28.74
CA GLN A 441 -8.79 -7.98 29.44
C GLN A 441 -10.31 -7.98 29.65
N ASN A 442 -11.09 -8.43 28.65
CA ASN A 442 -12.53 -8.60 28.81
C ASN A 442 -12.86 -9.61 29.90
N LYS A 443 -12.18 -10.76 29.91
CA LYS A 443 -12.34 -11.75 30.98
C LYS A 443 -11.98 -11.21 32.36
N ASN A 444 -10.86 -10.47 32.47
CA ASN A 444 -10.50 -9.82 33.73
C ASN A 444 -11.53 -8.78 34.19
N LEU A 445 -12.19 -8.08 33.26
CA LEU A 445 -13.27 -7.13 33.57
C LEU A 445 -14.52 -7.86 34.10
N GLU A 446 -14.89 -8.98 33.49
CA GLU A 446 -15.97 -9.84 33.99
C GLU A 446 -15.64 -10.39 35.38
N ASP A 447 -14.43 -10.95 35.57
CA ASP A 447 -13.97 -11.43 36.87
C ASP A 447 -13.97 -10.31 37.92
N PHE A 448 -13.59 -9.08 37.54
CA PHE A 448 -13.61 -7.92 38.41
C PHE A 448 -15.04 -7.48 38.76
N HIS A 449 -15.97 -7.47 37.80
CA HIS A 449 -17.39 -7.22 38.06
C HIS A 449 -17.98 -8.26 39.01
N GLN A 450 -17.64 -9.54 38.80
CA GLN A 450 -18.08 -10.62 39.69
C GLN A 450 -17.50 -10.44 41.10
N MET A 451 -16.21 -10.14 41.22
CA MET A 451 -15.57 -9.86 42.51
C MET A 451 -16.25 -8.70 43.25
N ILE A 452 -16.59 -7.61 42.57
CA ILE A 452 -17.32 -6.48 43.18
C ILE A 452 -18.69 -6.94 43.66
N THR A 453 -19.43 -7.68 42.83
CA THR A 453 -20.75 -8.21 43.22
C THR A 453 -20.67 -9.14 44.42
N ASP A 454 -19.76 -10.11 44.41
CA ASP A 454 -19.56 -11.05 45.51
C ASP A 454 -19.21 -10.29 46.80
N THR A 455 -18.37 -9.25 46.69
CA THR A 455 -18.02 -8.38 47.83
C THR A 455 -19.24 -7.61 48.34
N MET A 456 -20.10 -7.09 47.46
CA MET A 456 -21.34 -6.42 47.84
C MET A 456 -22.29 -7.38 48.58
N ILE A 457 -22.46 -8.60 48.05
CA ILE A 457 -23.30 -9.64 48.68
C ILE A 457 -22.75 -10.05 50.04
N ALA A 458 -21.45 -10.33 50.14
CA ALA A 458 -20.80 -10.71 51.40
C ALA A 458 -20.87 -9.60 52.45
N SER A 459 -20.98 -8.34 52.03
CA SER A 459 -21.13 -7.18 52.92
C SER A 459 -22.59 -6.80 53.18
N GLU A 460 -23.56 -7.59 52.70
CA GLU A 460 -25.00 -7.33 52.78
C GLU A 460 -25.42 -5.97 52.17
N ILE A 461 -24.63 -5.45 51.23
CA ILE A 461 -24.92 -4.18 50.55
C ILE A 461 -25.83 -4.47 49.36
N ASN A 462 -27.13 -4.22 49.54
CA ASN A 462 -28.10 -4.29 48.45
C ASN A 462 -28.13 -2.98 47.67
N LEU A 463 -27.49 -2.98 46.49
CA LEU A 463 -27.29 -1.81 45.65
C LEU A 463 -27.53 -2.15 44.19
N VAL A 464 -28.24 -1.27 43.48
CA VAL A 464 -28.34 -1.30 42.02
C VAL A 464 -27.97 0.06 41.46
N THR A 465 -27.01 0.09 40.54
CA THR A 465 -26.58 1.30 39.84
C THR A 465 -26.99 1.20 38.38
N PHE A 466 -27.59 2.27 37.86
CA PHE A 466 -27.91 2.45 36.45
C PHE A 466 -27.10 3.61 35.89
N TYR A 467 -26.40 3.38 34.78
CA TYR A 467 -25.77 4.41 33.97
C TYR A 467 -26.45 4.44 32.61
N THR A 468 -27.06 5.57 32.27
CA THR A 468 -27.67 5.81 30.96
C THR A 468 -26.71 6.64 30.12
N ASP A 469 -26.28 6.08 28.99
CA ASP A 469 -25.55 6.82 27.95
C ASP A 469 -26.55 7.61 27.09
N LYS A 470 -26.42 8.94 27.06
CA LYS A 470 -27.33 9.82 26.33
C LYS A 470 -27.11 9.78 24.82
N ILE A 471 -25.91 9.40 24.37
CA ILE A 471 -25.55 9.36 22.95
C ILE A 471 -26.12 8.11 22.31
N ASP A 472 -25.88 6.96 22.96
CA ASP A 472 -26.26 5.65 22.43
C ASP A 472 -27.66 5.19 22.87
N LYS A 473 -28.31 5.93 23.78
CA LYS A 473 -29.66 5.64 24.30
C LYS A 473 -29.79 4.25 24.93
N ILE A 474 -28.72 3.80 25.58
CA ILE A 474 -28.61 2.52 26.26
C ILE A 474 -28.37 2.75 27.74
N THR A 475 -29.08 2.01 28.58
CA THR A 475 -28.85 2.00 30.03
C THR A 475 -28.20 0.69 30.44
N HIS A 476 -27.06 0.82 31.12
CA HIS A 476 -26.35 -0.28 31.76
C HIS A 476 -26.69 -0.30 33.24
N GLY A 477 -27.21 -1.43 33.72
CA GLY A 477 -27.42 -1.69 35.12
C GLY A 477 -26.33 -2.60 35.68
N PHE A 478 -25.89 -2.35 36.90
CA PHE A 478 -24.95 -3.18 37.66
C PHE A 478 -25.37 -3.27 39.13
N GLY A 479 -25.34 -4.48 39.69
CA GLY A 479 -25.53 -4.71 41.12
C GLY A 479 -26.47 -5.87 41.45
N THR A 480 -27.03 -5.86 42.66
CA THR A 480 -27.82 -6.95 43.23
C THR A 480 -29.31 -6.79 42.90
N PHE A 481 -29.68 -6.92 41.62
CA PHE A 481 -31.05 -6.69 41.13
C PHE A 481 -32.10 -7.50 41.89
N ARG A 482 -31.90 -8.82 41.98
CA ARG A 482 -32.87 -9.71 42.63
C ARG A 482 -33.06 -9.41 44.11
N ALA A 483 -31.98 -9.07 44.82
CA ALA A 483 -32.02 -8.80 46.25
C ALA A 483 -32.69 -7.47 46.59
N LEU A 484 -32.54 -6.45 45.73
CA LEU A 484 -33.08 -5.10 45.96
C LEU A 484 -34.44 -4.87 45.29
N LEU A 485 -34.63 -5.32 44.05
CA LEU A 485 -35.79 -5.01 43.21
C LEU A 485 -36.78 -6.18 43.08
N GLY A 486 -36.42 -7.39 43.56
CA GLY A 486 -37.33 -8.54 43.67
C GLY A 486 -37.06 -9.67 42.66
N THR A 487 -37.89 -10.72 42.72
CA THR A 487 -37.67 -11.99 42.00
C THR A 487 -37.88 -11.96 40.49
N ASP A 488 -38.38 -10.85 39.95
CA ASP A 488 -38.63 -10.68 38.52
C ASP A 488 -37.33 -10.45 37.72
N PHE A 489 -36.21 -10.20 38.41
CA PHE A 489 -34.88 -10.05 37.82
C PHE A 489 -34.11 -11.36 37.88
N SER A 490 -33.34 -11.63 36.82
CA SER A 490 -32.40 -12.75 36.78
C SER A 490 -31.31 -12.63 37.85
N GLU A 491 -30.56 -13.71 38.07
CA GLU A 491 -29.35 -13.66 38.91
C GLU A 491 -28.19 -12.92 38.23
N ASP A 492 -28.40 -12.38 37.02
CA ASP A 492 -27.38 -11.61 36.32
C ASP A 492 -27.11 -10.28 37.03
N TYR A 493 -25.83 -10.00 37.23
CA TYR A 493 -25.36 -8.80 37.94
C TYR A 493 -25.13 -7.60 37.02
N VAL A 494 -25.19 -7.83 35.71
CA VAL A 494 -25.09 -6.80 34.67
C VAL A 494 -26.27 -6.96 33.73
N LEU A 495 -27.08 -5.92 33.59
CA LEU A 495 -28.22 -5.91 32.68
C LEU A 495 -28.12 -4.73 31.72
N LYS A 496 -28.60 -4.90 30.49
CA LYS A 496 -28.61 -3.87 29.46
C LYS A 496 -30.05 -3.62 29.04
N PHE A 497 -30.42 -2.36 29.00
CA PHE A 497 -31.77 -1.91 28.65
C PHE A 497 -31.69 -0.89 27.53
N SER A 498 -32.57 -1.03 26.54
CA SER A 498 -32.90 0.07 25.65
C SER A 498 -33.61 1.20 26.40
N GLU A 499 -33.70 2.38 25.78
CA GLU A 499 -34.40 3.53 26.35
C GLU A 499 -35.87 3.22 26.71
N GLU A 500 -36.57 2.45 25.87
CA GLU A 500 -37.97 2.07 26.10
C GLU A 500 -38.12 1.05 27.24
N GLU A 501 -37.29 0.00 27.25
CA GLU A 501 -37.30 -1.03 28.31
C GLU A 501 -36.98 -0.42 29.68
N PHE A 502 -36.01 0.49 29.74
CA PHE A 502 -35.65 1.15 30.98
C PHE A 502 -36.76 2.09 31.47
N ALA A 503 -37.41 2.83 30.58
CA ALA A 503 -38.54 3.69 30.94
C ALA A 503 -39.73 2.87 31.49
N GLU A 504 -40.01 1.69 30.93
CA GLU A 504 -41.04 0.79 31.47
C GLU A 504 -40.67 0.27 32.86
N LEU A 505 -39.41 -0.11 33.06
CA LEU A 505 -38.89 -0.55 34.35
C LEU A 505 -39.06 0.54 35.42
N GLU A 506 -38.63 1.77 35.13
CA GLU A 506 -38.79 2.88 36.08
C GLU A 506 -40.25 3.09 36.48
N ARG A 507 -41.16 3.06 35.50
CA ARG A 507 -42.60 3.22 35.76
C ARG A 507 -43.12 2.14 36.71
N LYS A 508 -42.69 0.88 36.57
CA LYS A 508 -43.07 -0.22 37.47
C LYS A 508 -42.51 -0.01 38.88
N LEU A 509 -41.23 0.35 39.00
CA LEU A 509 -40.59 0.57 40.30
C LEU A 509 -41.27 1.72 41.08
N TYR A 510 -41.46 2.87 40.43
CA TYR A 510 -42.02 4.04 41.10
C TYR A 510 -43.52 3.94 41.39
N GLN A 511 -44.25 3.01 40.79
CA GLN A 511 -45.69 2.85 41.02
C GLN A 511 -46.03 2.56 42.49
N ASN A 512 -45.17 1.83 43.19
CA ASN A 512 -45.40 1.38 44.57
C ASN A 512 -44.68 2.24 45.62
N PHE A 513 -43.88 3.22 45.16
CA PHE A 513 -43.03 4.07 45.98
C PHE A 513 -43.77 5.34 46.40
N LYS A 514 -43.80 5.60 47.70
CA LYS A 514 -44.27 6.88 48.27
C LYS A 514 -43.08 7.68 48.74
N LEU A 515 -42.95 8.94 48.28
CA LEU A 515 -41.83 9.78 48.70
C LEU A 515 -41.89 10.05 50.21
N TYR A 516 -40.83 9.68 50.94
CA TYR A 516 -40.67 9.92 52.38
C TYR A 516 -39.91 11.23 52.62
N SER A 517 -38.80 11.45 51.92
CA SER A 517 -38.03 12.69 52.00
C SER A 517 -37.20 12.92 50.74
N SER A 518 -36.96 14.18 50.38
CA SER A 518 -36.13 14.56 49.24
C SER A 518 -35.20 15.70 49.61
N TYR A 519 -33.93 15.61 49.23
CA TYR A 519 -32.96 16.68 49.43
C TYR A 519 -31.84 16.62 48.38
N CYS A 520 -31.23 17.77 48.11
CA CYS A 520 -30.12 17.89 47.18
C CYS A 520 -28.84 18.25 47.93
N SER A 521 -27.76 17.53 47.64
CA SER A 521 -26.43 17.81 48.22
C SER A 521 -25.44 18.19 47.12
N GLN A 522 -24.57 19.16 47.39
CA GLN A 522 -23.48 19.51 46.50
C GLN A 522 -22.21 18.78 46.92
N THR A 523 -21.63 17.98 46.02
CA THR A 523 -20.33 17.32 46.23
C THR A 523 -19.48 17.50 44.98
N ASN A 524 -18.28 18.09 45.15
CA ASN A 524 -17.31 18.37 44.07
C ASN A 524 -17.92 19.10 42.85
N GLY A 525 -18.71 20.16 43.07
CA GLY A 525 -19.27 20.98 42.00
C GLY A 525 -20.48 20.40 41.27
N ASN A 526 -20.89 19.16 41.56
CA ASN A 526 -22.04 18.52 40.93
C ASN A 526 -23.18 18.31 41.94
N ALA A 527 -24.41 18.64 41.53
CA ALA A 527 -25.60 18.40 42.31
C ALA A 527 -25.92 16.89 42.35
N LEU A 528 -26.12 16.35 43.56
CA LEU A 528 -26.57 14.98 43.79
C LEU A 528 -27.95 15.04 44.43
N GLN A 529 -28.96 14.65 43.65
CA GLN A 529 -30.34 14.57 44.11
C GLN A 529 -30.52 13.25 44.87
N THR A 530 -31.03 13.31 46.11
CA THR A 530 -31.28 12.14 46.96
C THR A 530 -32.76 12.11 47.35
N ASP A 531 -33.43 11.05 46.91
CA ASP A 531 -34.85 10.83 47.16
C ASP A 531 -35.04 9.51 47.93
N ILE A 532 -35.64 9.57 49.11
CA ILE A 532 -35.96 8.39 49.92
C ILE A 532 -37.44 8.07 49.72
N TYR A 533 -37.72 6.87 49.27
CA TYR A 533 -39.06 6.34 49.05
C TYR A 533 -39.37 5.24 50.05
N PHE A 534 -40.63 5.17 50.46
CA PHE A 534 -41.18 4.00 51.14
C PHE A 534 -41.87 3.11 50.10
N ASP A 535 -41.36 1.90 49.91
CA ASP A 535 -41.97 0.86 49.10
C ASP A 535 -43.09 0.19 49.90
N SER A 536 -44.33 0.46 49.49
CA SER A 536 -45.51 -0.10 50.13
C SER A 536 -45.66 -1.61 49.94
N GLN A 537 -45.08 -2.19 48.89
CA GLN A 537 -45.18 -3.62 48.59
C GLN A 537 -44.19 -4.42 49.44
N GLN A 538 -42.93 -3.98 49.52
CA GLN A 538 -41.88 -4.69 50.24
C GLN A 538 -41.70 -4.22 51.70
N GLN A 539 -42.39 -3.14 52.11
CA GLN A 539 -42.26 -2.52 53.44
C GLN A 539 -40.81 -2.09 53.73
N LYS A 540 -40.17 -1.45 52.75
CA LYS A 540 -38.76 -1.03 52.80
C LYS A 540 -38.60 0.44 52.46
N TYR A 541 -37.53 1.05 52.95
CA TYR A 541 -37.12 2.38 52.50
C TYR A 541 -36.04 2.25 51.43
N ILE A 542 -36.30 2.78 50.24
CA ILE A 542 -35.36 2.77 49.10
C ILE A 542 -34.85 4.19 48.87
N CYS A 543 -33.53 4.35 48.94
CA CYS A 543 -32.86 5.60 48.64
C CYS A 543 -32.40 5.61 47.19
N VAL A 544 -32.88 6.57 46.41
CA VAL A 544 -32.48 6.81 45.03
C VAL A 544 -31.60 8.04 44.97
N LYS A 545 -30.34 7.85 44.62
CA LYS A 545 -29.40 8.95 44.37
C LYS A 545 -29.24 9.12 42.87
N SER A 546 -29.48 10.31 42.36
CA SER A 546 -29.36 10.61 40.94
C SER A 546 -28.40 11.75 40.66
N ARG A 547 -27.61 11.58 39.59
CA ARG A 547 -26.62 12.55 39.13
C ARG A 547 -26.69 12.66 37.61
N GLU A 548 -26.72 13.90 37.13
CA GLU A 548 -26.52 14.22 35.72
C GLU A 548 -25.04 14.42 35.42
N MET A 549 -24.58 13.90 34.29
CA MET A 549 -23.22 14.04 33.78
C MET A 549 -23.27 14.58 32.34
N GLU A 550 -22.12 15.01 31.82
CA GLU A 550 -21.99 15.62 30.49
C GLU A 550 -22.51 14.71 29.36
N HIS A 551 -22.25 13.40 29.45
CA HIS A 551 -22.60 12.41 28.43
C HIS A 551 -23.57 11.34 28.91
N GLY A 552 -24.07 11.43 30.13
CA GLY A 552 -24.90 10.39 30.71
C GLY A 552 -25.61 10.81 31.99
N ARG A 553 -26.34 9.87 32.56
CA ARG A 553 -27.01 10.03 33.86
C ARG A 553 -26.77 8.77 34.69
N THR A 554 -26.46 8.95 35.97
CA THR A 554 -26.35 7.84 36.92
C THR A 554 -27.51 7.88 37.92
N ARG A 555 -28.10 6.72 38.19
CA ARG A 555 -29.08 6.51 39.28
C ARG A 555 -28.64 5.33 40.13
N VAL A 556 -28.72 5.46 41.43
CA VAL A 556 -28.24 4.49 42.41
C VAL A 556 -29.38 4.21 43.38
N PHE A 557 -29.82 2.96 43.48
CA PHE A 557 -30.88 2.50 44.36
C PHE A 557 -30.24 1.73 45.52
N LEU A 558 -30.55 2.10 46.77
CA LEU A 558 -29.99 1.53 48.00
C LEU A 558 -31.12 1.16 48.96
N ASP A 559 -31.00 0.01 49.64
CA ASP A 559 -31.85 -0.28 50.81
C ASP A 559 -31.42 0.61 51.99
N TYR A 560 -32.31 1.48 52.44
CA TYR A 560 -32.11 2.45 53.52
C TYR A 560 -32.97 2.14 54.75
N THR A 561 -33.62 0.97 54.78
CA THR A 561 -34.59 0.59 55.82
C THR A 561 -33.98 0.65 57.21
N SER A 562 -32.85 -0.01 57.43
CA SER A 562 -32.18 -0.04 58.74
C SER A 562 -31.79 1.35 59.22
N TYR A 563 -31.28 2.20 58.32
CA TYR A 563 -30.90 3.58 58.65
C TYR A 563 -32.10 4.43 59.09
N VAL A 564 -33.22 4.37 58.35
CA VAL A 564 -34.42 5.15 58.69
C VAL A 564 -35.00 4.70 60.03
N LEU A 565 -35.11 3.38 60.26
CA LEU A 565 -35.62 2.84 61.52
C LEU A 565 -34.73 3.18 62.71
N GLU A 566 -33.41 3.12 62.57
CA GLU A 566 -32.47 3.53 63.62
C GLU A 566 -32.61 5.02 63.96
N GLN A 567 -32.77 5.88 62.96
CA GLN A 567 -33.01 7.32 63.18
C GLN A 567 -34.34 7.59 63.91
N GLU A 568 -35.39 6.82 63.61
CA GLU A 568 -36.67 6.93 64.31
C GLU A 568 -36.56 6.43 65.77
N GLN A 569 -35.80 5.36 66.02
CA GLN A 569 -35.53 4.85 67.36
C GLN A 569 -34.72 5.85 68.20
N ILE A 570 -33.65 6.43 67.64
CA ILE A 570 -32.85 7.47 68.32
C ILE A 570 -33.72 8.67 68.71
N LYS A 571 -34.64 9.10 67.83
CA LYS A 571 -35.58 10.19 68.15
C LYS A 571 -36.48 9.82 69.33
N LYS A 572 -36.99 8.58 69.36
CA LYS A 572 -37.85 8.10 70.44
C LYS A 572 -37.12 8.04 71.78
N GLU A 573 -35.89 7.53 71.80
CA GLU A 573 -35.04 7.47 73.00
C GLU A 573 -34.61 8.86 73.49
N ARG A 574 -34.41 9.81 72.57
CA ARG A 574 -34.10 11.21 72.92
C ARG A 574 -35.28 11.90 73.60
N ASP A 575 -36.52 11.63 73.19
CA ASP A 575 -37.68 12.44 73.59
C ASP A 575 -38.55 11.83 74.71
N HIS A 576 -38.45 10.52 74.93
CA HIS A 576 -39.30 9.79 75.88
C HIS A 576 -38.48 9.13 77.00
N ASP A 577 -39.11 8.91 78.15
CA ASP A 577 -38.58 8.07 79.23
C ASP A 577 -38.69 6.60 78.84
N VAL A 578 -37.56 5.89 78.86
CA VAL A 578 -37.45 4.51 78.35
C VAL A 578 -38.36 3.54 79.12
N LEU A 579 -38.62 3.80 80.40
CA LEU A 579 -39.43 2.92 81.24
C LEU A 579 -40.94 3.14 81.06
N THR A 580 -41.38 4.40 81.03
CA THR A 580 -42.82 4.74 81.04
C THR A 580 -43.38 5.14 79.68
N SER A 581 -42.53 5.32 78.65
CA SER A 581 -42.87 5.87 77.33
C SER A 581 -43.50 7.28 77.34
N LEU A 582 -43.63 7.91 78.51
CA LEU A 582 -43.98 9.32 78.66
C LEU A 582 -42.85 10.22 78.19
N LEU A 583 -43.10 11.53 78.08
CA LEU A 583 -42.01 12.46 77.79
C LEU A 583 -40.95 12.39 78.90
N ASN A 584 -39.68 12.52 78.53
CA ASN A 584 -38.65 12.74 79.53
C ASN A 584 -38.65 14.20 80.00
N ARG A 585 -37.89 14.46 81.07
CA ARG A 585 -37.76 15.81 81.65
C ARG A 585 -37.39 16.88 80.61
N PHE A 586 -36.43 16.61 79.73
CA PHE A 586 -35.94 17.60 78.76
C PHE A 586 -37.05 17.98 77.77
N SER A 587 -37.67 16.99 77.14
CA SER A 587 -38.70 17.22 76.12
C SER A 587 -40.00 17.79 76.70
N PHE A 588 -40.34 17.46 77.94
CA PHE A 588 -41.45 18.09 78.66
C PHE A 588 -41.22 19.58 78.91
N THR A 589 -40.04 19.94 79.43
CA THR A 589 -39.67 21.33 79.69
C THR A 589 -39.71 22.14 78.40
N GLN A 590 -39.08 21.62 77.32
CA GLN A 590 -39.05 22.32 76.04
C GLN A 590 -40.46 22.54 75.48
N LYS A 591 -41.29 21.50 75.42
CA LYS A 591 -42.67 21.61 74.92
C LYS A 591 -43.54 22.59 75.71
N ALA A 592 -43.42 22.60 77.04
CA ALA A 592 -44.17 23.53 77.88
C ALA A 592 -43.71 24.99 77.70
N ILE A 593 -42.41 25.23 77.57
CA ILE A 593 -41.86 26.56 77.28
C ILE A 593 -42.31 27.04 75.90
N ASP A 594 -42.22 26.18 74.88
CA ASP A 594 -42.63 26.50 73.51
C ASP A 594 -44.14 26.85 73.48
N TYR A 595 -44.98 26.05 74.13
CA TYR A 595 -46.43 26.33 74.20
C TYR A 595 -46.74 27.67 74.87
N LEU A 596 -46.09 27.97 76.01
CA LEU A 596 -46.26 29.24 76.72
C LEU A 596 -45.81 30.46 75.89
N ASN A 597 -44.74 30.31 75.11
CA ASN A 597 -44.24 31.35 74.21
C ASN A 597 -45.18 31.58 73.02
N ASP A 598 -45.73 30.51 72.45
CA ASP A 598 -46.65 30.58 71.31
C ASP A 598 -48.04 31.11 71.72
N HIS A 599 -48.43 30.95 72.99
CA HIS A 599 -49.77 31.28 73.50
C HIS A 599 -49.75 32.19 74.74
N PRO A 600 -49.23 33.44 74.64
CA PRO A 600 -49.08 34.31 75.79
C PRO A 600 -50.43 34.72 76.40
N GLY A 601 -50.56 34.57 77.72
CA GLY A 601 -51.76 34.98 78.47
C GLY A 601 -52.91 33.97 78.48
N GLN A 602 -52.76 32.82 77.80
CA GLN A 602 -53.71 31.71 77.92
C GLN A 602 -53.58 31.04 79.28
N ALA A 603 -54.71 30.58 79.82
CA ALA A 603 -54.74 29.90 81.09
C ALA A 603 -54.31 28.44 80.94
N VAL A 604 -53.34 28.01 81.76
CA VAL A 604 -52.75 26.68 81.75
C VAL A 604 -52.71 26.10 83.16
N GLY A 605 -52.60 24.78 83.24
CA GLY A 605 -52.43 24.02 84.45
C GLY A 605 -51.08 23.33 84.52
N MET A 606 -50.57 23.16 85.72
CA MET A 606 -49.48 22.24 86.01
C MET A 606 -49.90 21.36 87.17
N ALA A 607 -49.83 20.05 86.97
CA ALA A 607 -50.06 19.05 88.01
C ALA A 607 -48.78 18.22 88.19
N MET A 608 -48.47 17.92 89.45
CA MET A 608 -47.35 17.06 89.84
C MET A 608 -47.88 15.93 90.71
N TRP A 609 -47.58 14.70 90.34
CA TRP A 609 -47.77 13.51 91.16
C TRP A 609 -46.41 13.02 91.65
N ASP A 610 -46.38 12.60 92.90
CA ASP A 610 -45.26 11.86 93.46
C ASP A 610 -45.81 10.57 94.08
N LEU A 611 -45.28 9.44 93.61
CA LEU A 611 -45.74 8.12 93.99
C LEU A 611 -45.36 7.76 95.44
N ASP A 612 -46.36 7.56 96.28
CA ASP A 612 -46.15 7.21 97.67
C ASP A 612 -45.64 5.77 97.84
N PHE A 613 -44.70 5.59 98.77
CA PHE A 613 -44.15 4.30 99.20
C PHE A 613 -43.38 3.51 98.14
N LEU A 614 -42.97 4.12 97.01
CA LEU A 614 -42.18 3.45 95.98
C LEU A 614 -40.86 2.87 96.54
N LYS A 615 -40.17 3.63 97.40
CA LYS A 615 -38.96 3.14 98.07
C LYS A 615 -39.22 1.89 98.92
N THR A 616 -40.30 1.88 99.69
CA THR A 616 -40.70 0.72 100.51
C THR A 616 -41.00 -0.50 99.64
N LEU A 617 -41.68 -0.29 98.50
CA LEU A 617 -41.95 -1.34 97.52
C LEU A 617 -40.64 -1.91 96.95
N ASN A 618 -39.71 -1.04 96.52
CA ASN A 618 -38.40 -1.44 96.00
C ASN A 618 -37.56 -2.22 97.03
N ASP A 619 -37.49 -1.71 98.26
CA ASP A 619 -36.72 -2.33 99.34
C ASP A 619 -37.29 -3.71 99.74
N THR A 620 -38.59 -3.93 99.53
CA THR A 620 -39.29 -5.18 99.95
C THR A 620 -39.42 -6.21 98.82
N TYR A 621 -39.70 -5.77 97.60
CA TYR A 621 -40.06 -6.65 96.47
C TYR A 621 -39.15 -6.52 95.25
N GLY A 622 -38.11 -5.69 95.34
CA GLY A 622 -37.13 -5.48 94.28
C GLY A 622 -37.55 -4.43 93.25
N HIS A 623 -36.57 -3.96 92.48
CA HIS A 623 -36.75 -2.89 91.50
C HIS A 623 -37.71 -3.24 90.36
N GLU A 624 -37.82 -4.52 89.98
CA GLU A 624 -38.76 -4.95 88.93
C GLU A 624 -40.22 -4.62 89.29
N MET A 625 -40.61 -4.75 90.56
CA MET A 625 -41.96 -4.39 91.01
C MET A 625 -42.15 -2.87 91.11
N GLY A 626 -41.09 -2.13 91.45
CA GLY A 626 -41.11 -0.67 91.37
C GLY A 626 -41.21 -0.15 89.95
N ASP A 627 -40.54 -0.80 89.01
CA ASP A 627 -40.63 -0.48 87.58
C ASP A 627 -42.05 -0.73 87.07
N LEU A 628 -42.66 -1.87 87.42
CA LEU A 628 -44.08 -2.12 87.12
C LEU A 628 -45.00 -1.06 87.74
N TYR A 629 -44.74 -0.66 88.99
CA TYR A 629 -45.48 0.41 89.67
C TYR A 629 -45.38 1.76 88.93
N LEU A 630 -44.20 2.09 88.42
CA LEU A 630 -43.94 3.28 87.61
C LEU A 630 -44.59 3.20 86.23
N CYS A 631 -44.52 2.06 85.55
CA CYS A 631 -45.19 1.83 84.26
C CYS A 631 -46.70 1.96 84.40
N THR A 632 -47.31 1.33 85.41
CA THR A 632 -48.76 1.44 85.66
C THR A 632 -49.17 2.87 85.98
N ALA A 633 -48.37 3.62 86.75
CA ALA A 633 -48.62 5.04 86.97
C ALA A 633 -48.52 5.84 85.66
N GLY A 634 -47.50 5.55 84.84
CA GLY A 634 -47.31 6.19 83.53
C GLY A 634 -48.47 5.94 82.57
N GLU A 635 -48.96 4.71 82.48
CA GLU A 635 -50.11 4.32 81.67
C GLU A 635 -51.38 5.07 82.10
N ILE A 636 -51.65 5.16 83.40
CA ILE A 636 -52.83 5.87 83.94
C ILE A 636 -52.71 7.36 83.68
N LEU A 637 -51.55 7.95 83.96
CA LEU A 637 -51.31 9.37 83.76
C LEU A 637 -51.29 9.76 82.29
N SER A 638 -50.86 8.90 81.37
CA SER A 638 -50.94 9.16 79.91
C SER A 638 -52.36 9.34 79.41
N GLN A 639 -53.37 8.87 80.15
CA GLN A 639 -54.78 9.00 79.81
C GLN A 639 -55.40 10.28 80.37
N LEU A 640 -54.62 11.14 81.05
CA LEU A 640 -55.04 12.48 81.45
C LEU A 640 -55.25 13.31 80.17
N ASN A 641 -56.46 13.28 79.65
CA ASN A 641 -56.93 14.03 78.47
C ASN A 641 -55.83 14.31 77.40
N PRO A 642 -55.49 13.31 76.55
CA PRO A 642 -54.34 13.39 75.63
C PRO A 642 -54.38 14.54 74.63
N ASP A 643 -55.58 15.08 74.34
CA ASP A 643 -55.75 16.20 73.42
C ASP A 643 -55.46 17.55 74.10
N LYS A 644 -55.50 17.61 75.43
CA LYS A 644 -55.38 18.83 76.25
C LYS A 644 -54.25 18.78 77.28
N SER A 645 -53.44 17.74 77.24
CA SER A 645 -52.31 17.60 78.14
C SER A 645 -51.16 16.83 77.51
N PHE A 646 -49.96 17.07 78.01
CA PHE A 646 -48.85 16.14 77.85
C PHE A 646 -48.22 15.86 79.21
N VAL A 647 -47.79 14.61 79.38
CA VAL A 647 -47.32 14.08 80.66
C VAL A 647 -45.89 13.59 80.53
N ALA A 648 -45.12 13.78 81.60
CA ALA A 648 -43.74 13.38 81.68
C ALA A 648 -43.41 12.72 83.01
N ARG A 649 -42.43 11.81 82.96
CA ARG A 649 -41.71 11.39 84.15
C ARG A 649 -40.45 12.25 84.26
N VAL A 650 -40.38 13.07 85.30
CA VAL A 650 -39.33 14.10 85.44
C VAL A 650 -38.13 13.56 86.20
N SER A 651 -38.35 12.78 87.25
CA SER A 651 -37.31 12.09 88.00
C SER A 651 -37.94 10.99 88.86
N GLY A 652 -37.24 9.90 89.15
CA GLY A 652 -37.67 8.91 90.16
C GLY A 652 -39.15 8.51 90.09
N ASP A 653 -39.90 8.86 91.12
CA ASP A 653 -41.35 8.73 91.36
C ASP A 653 -42.20 9.95 90.96
N GLU A 654 -41.58 10.99 90.40
CA GLU A 654 -42.20 12.27 90.08
C GLU A 654 -42.70 12.34 88.63
N PHE A 655 -44.00 12.60 88.50
CA PHE A 655 -44.68 12.80 87.23
C PHE A 655 -45.25 14.20 87.16
N PHE A 656 -45.12 14.84 86.01
CA PHE A 656 -45.71 16.15 85.74
C PHE A 656 -46.65 16.07 84.54
N ALA A 657 -47.75 16.80 84.61
CA ALA A 657 -48.61 17.08 83.48
C ALA A 657 -48.71 18.59 83.27
N PHE A 658 -48.59 19.00 82.01
CA PHE A 658 -48.92 20.34 81.56
C PHE A 658 -50.28 20.29 80.88
N LEU A 659 -51.23 21.07 81.37
CA LEU A 659 -52.62 21.07 80.91
C LEU A 659 -52.94 22.41 80.25
N PHE A 660 -53.59 22.36 79.09
CA PHE A 660 -53.85 23.53 78.26
C PHE A 660 -55.19 23.42 77.54
N ASP A 661 -55.68 24.52 76.96
CA ASP A 661 -56.96 24.56 76.23
C ASP A 661 -58.19 24.05 77.01
N TYR A 662 -58.21 24.27 78.32
CA TYR A 662 -59.38 24.01 79.18
C TYR A 662 -60.31 25.23 79.24
N ASP A 663 -61.61 25.01 79.07
CA ASP A 663 -62.62 26.08 79.08
C ASP A 663 -62.82 26.73 80.46
N SER A 664 -62.52 25.98 81.54
CA SER A 664 -62.58 26.48 82.90
C SER A 664 -61.63 25.71 83.82
N LYS A 665 -61.25 26.34 84.94
CA LYS A 665 -60.42 25.71 85.98
C LYS A 665 -61.11 24.46 86.54
N GLU A 666 -62.43 24.48 86.70
CA GLU A 666 -63.21 23.36 87.25
C GLU A 666 -63.12 22.12 86.35
N SER A 667 -63.15 22.31 85.02
CA SER A 667 -63.01 21.22 84.05
C SER A 667 -61.63 20.56 84.13
N MET A 668 -60.57 21.37 84.21
CA MET A 668 -59.21 20.88 84.41
C MET A 668 -59.06 20.12 85.73
N VAL A 669 -59.57 20.68 86.82
CA VAL A 669 -59.52 20.06 88.15
C VAL A 669 -60.30 18.74 88.19
N ASN A 670 -61.42 18.64 87.46
CA ASN A 670 -62.17 17.40 87.34
C ASN A 670 -61.35 16.29 86.67
N ASP A 671 -60.65 16.59 85.57
CA ASP A 671 -59.78 15.61 84.88
C ASP A 671 -58.61 15.17 85.76
N ILE A 672 -57.98 16.10 86.48
CA ILE A 672 -56.92 15.80 87.45
C ILE A 672 -57.47 14.91 88.57
N ASN A 673 -58.64 15.22 89.13
CA ASN A 673 -59.27 14.45 90.20
C ASN A 673 -59.63 13.03 89.75
N ILE A 674 -60.24 12.86 88.57
CA ILE A 674 -60.59 11.54 88.02
C ILE A 674 -59.32 10.72 87.83
N THR A 675 -58.27 11.30 87.26
CA THR A 675 -57.01 10.61 87.01
C THR A 675 -56.32 10.23 88.32
N HIS A 676 -56.30 11.14 89.30
CA HIS A 676 -55.76 10.86 90.64
C HIS A 676 -56.54 9.77 91.38
N GLN A 677 -57.87 9.76 91.28
CA GLN A 677 -58.70 8.69 91.82
C GLN A 677 -58.40 7.34 91.17
N ARG A 678 -58.28 7.29 89.83
CA ARG A 678 -57.90 6.07 89.10
C ARG A 678 -56.54 5.56 89.55
N LEU A 679 -55.58 6.45 89.73
CA LEU A 679 -54.25 6.10 90.22
C LEU A 679 -54.34 5.49 91.64
N ASN A 680 -55.05 6.12 92.58
CA ASN A 680 -55.18 5.61 93.96
C ASN A 680 -56.06 4.34 94.09
N GLN A 681 -56.89 4.04 93.08
CA GLN A 681 -57.69 2.81 93.00
C GLN A 681 -56.94 1.67 92.29
N ALA A 682 -55.88 2.00 91.54
CA ALA A 682 -55.08 1.01 90.87
C ALA A 682 -54.30 0.16 91.89
N SER A 683 -53.99 -1.07 91.48
CA SER A 683 -53.13 -1.96 92.24
C SER A 683 -52.28 -2.76 91.28
N ILE A 684 -51.03 -3.00 91.66
CA ILE A 684 -50.15 -3.91 90.93
C ILE A 684 -50.19 -5.29 91.58
N ARG A 685 -50.06 -6.34 90.76
CA ARG A 685 -49.99 -7.70 91.25
C ARG A 685 -48.54 -8.05 91.58
N LEU A 686 -48.28 -8.35 92.85
CA LEU A 686 -46.97 -8.75 93.35
C LEU A 686 -46.63 -10.20 92.95
N THR A 687 -45.34 -10.54 93.00
CA THR A 687 -44.81 -11.88 92.69
C THR A 687 -45.37 -12.98 93.60
N ASN A 688 -45.79 -12.63 94.82
CA ASN A 688 -46.43 -13.53 95.78
C ASN A 688 -47.95 -13.69 95.56
N GLY A 689 -48.52 -13.07 94.52
CA GLY A 689 -49.94 -13.15 94.16
C GLY A 689 -50.85 -12.16 94.89
N HIS A 690 -50.34 -11.37 95.85
CA HIS A 690 -51.09 -10.28 96.49
C HIS A 690 -51.15 -9.02 95.60
N PHE A 691 -52.13 -8.16 95.87
CA PHE A 691 -52.24 -6.85 95.22
C PHE A 691 -51.68 -5.77 96.12
N TYR A 692 -50.79 -4.93 95.58
CA TYR A 692 -50.26 -3.75 96.24
C TYR A 692 -51.00 -2.52 95.70
N GLN A 693 -51.81 -1.89 96.56
CA GLN A 693 -52.57 -0.72 96.19
C GLN A 693 -51.63 0.46 95.93
N MET A 694 -51.88 1.15 94.82
CA MET A 694 -51.12 2.33 94.46
C MET A 694 -51.61 3.55 95.25
N SER A 695 -50.67 4.45 95.55
CA SER A 695 -50.96 5.72 96.18
C SER A 695 -50.01 6.77 95.61
N ALA A 696 -50.53 7.96 95.32
CA ALA A 696 -49.72 9.12 94.95
C ALA A 696 -50.26 10.38 95.59
N SER A 697 -49.37 11.30 95.97
CA SER A 697 -49.73 12.65 96.37
C SER A 697 -49.69 13.58 95.16
N CYS A 698 -50.73 14.39 94.99
CA CYS A 698 -50.84 15.32 93.86
C CYS A 698 -50.87 16.77 94.33
N GLY A 699 -50.13 17.64 93.63
CA GLY A 699 -50.20 19.08 93.75
C GLY A 699 -50.50 19.70 92.40
N TYR A 700 -51.41 20.68 92.33
CA TYR A 700 -51.69 21.36 91.08
C TYR A 700 -51.83 22.88 91.24
N THR A 701 -51.62 23.59 90.14
CA THR A 701 -51.82 25.04 90.02
C THR A 701 -52.51 25.37 88.71
N TYR A 702 -53.22 26.49 88.69
CA TYR A 702 -53.87 27.05 87.51
C TYR A 702 -53.48 28.52 87.39
N SER A 703 -52.98 28.94 86.23
CA SER A 703 -52.51 30.31 86.02
C SER A 703 -52.51 30.70 84.56
N ASN A 704 -52.61 32.01 84.30
CA ASN A 704 -52.56 32.60 82.96
C ASN A 704 -51.39 33.57 82.78
N LYS A 705 -50.45 33.61 83.74
CA LYS A 705 -49.38 34.61 83.78
C LYS A 705 -48.03 34.08 84.27
N ASP A 706 -47.98 32.85 84.77
CA ASP A 706 -46.76 32.28 85.35
C ASP A 706 -45.88 31.68 84.26
N SER A 707 -44.57 31.80 84.44
CA SER A 707 -43.57 31.08 83.66
C SER A 707 -43.57 29.57 83.97
N TYR A 708 -42.92 28.76 83.12
CA TYR A 708 -42.73 27.33 83.36
C TYR A 708 -42.16 27.03 84.76
N ASP A 709 -41.12 27.76 85.17
CA ASP A 709 -40.47 27.55 86.47
C ASP A 709 -41.39 27.91 87.64
N GLU A 710 -42.21 28.95 87.49
CA GLU A 710 -43.20 29.33 88.51
C GLU A 710 -44.33 28.31 88.62
N LEU A 711 -44.88 27.84 87.49
CA LEU A 711 -45.89 26.79 87.46
C LEU A 711 -45.39 25.50 88.11
N LYS A 712 -44.17 25.08 87.74
CA LYS A 712 -43.52 23.90 88.30
C LYS A 712 -43.33 24.04 89.81
N ARG A 713 -42.78 25.17 90.26
CA ARG A 713 -42.55 25.44 91.70
C ARG A 713 -43.85 25.47 92.51
N LYS A 714 -44.94 26.03 91.95
CA LYS A 714 -46.25 26.05 92.61
C LYS A 714 -46.86 24.66 92.73
N ALA A 715 -46.82 23.87 91.65
CA ALA A 715 -47.30 22.48 91.67
C ALA A 715 -46.53 21.61 92.67
N ASP A 716 -45.19 21.74 92.69
CA ASP A 716 -44.32 21.04 93.64
C ASP A 716 -44.60 21.43 95.09
N SER A 717 -44.74 22.74 95.36
CA SER A 717 -45.12 23.22 96.70
C SER A 717 -46.47 22.66 97.15
N ALA A 718 -47.48 22.60 96.27
CA ALA A 718 -48.78 22.01 96.58
C ALA A 718 -48.69 20.50 96.82
N MET A 719 -47.87 19.78 96.05
CA MET A 719 -47.63 18.35 96.21
C MET A 719 -46.98 18.06 97.57
N TYR A 720 -46.00 18.87 97.97
CA TYR A 720 -45.36 18.78 99.27
C TYR A 720 -46.35 18.97 100.43
N HIS A 721 -47.31 19.89 100.29
CA HIS A 721 -48.41 20.06 101.25
C HIS A 721 -49.35 18.84 101.28
N SER A 722 -49.65 18.25 100.12
CA SER A 722 -50.38 16.98 100.04
C SER A 722 -49.71 15.88 100.86
N LYS A 723 -48.41 15.63 100.64
CA LYS A 723 -47.65 14.60 101.36
C LYS A 723 -47.64 14.78 102.88
N LYS A 724 -47.59 16.04 103.36
CA LYS A 724 -47.58 16.34 104.80
C LYS A 724 -48.94 16.20 105.48
N SER A 725 -50.02 16.48 104.75
CA SER A 725 -51.38 16.44 105.31
C SER A 725 -51.89 15.01 105.39
N ALA A 726 -51.92 14.32 104.27
CA ALA A 726 -52.24 12.90 104.15
C ALA A 726 -51.69 12.40 102.81
N LYS A 727 -50.87 11.34 102.85
CA LYS A 727 -50.45 10.63 101.64
C LYS A 727 -51.65 10.15 100.84
N GLY A 728 -51.55 10.13 99.52
CA GLY A 728 -52.66 9.82 98.64
C GLY A 728 -53.69 10.95 98.46
N SER A 729 -53.41 12.18 98.93
CA SER A 729 -54.32 13.32 98.77
C SER A 729 -53.94 14.22 97.59
N ILE A 730 -54.85 15.12 97.22
CA ILE A 730 -54.64 16.13 96.19
C ILE A 730 -54.80 17.53 96.79
N HIS A 731 -53.90 18.45 96.46
CA HIS A 731 -53.93 19.83 96.95
C HIS A 731 -53.75 20.83 95.81
N GLU A 732 -54.47 21.94 95.93
CA GLU A 732 -54.27 23.12 95.10
C GLU A 732 -53.22 24.04 95.74
N TYR A 733 -52.39 24.68 94.92
CA TYR A 733 -51.57 25.80 95.37
C TYR A 733 -52.47 27.03 95.68
N ILE A 734 -52.59 27.37 96.96
CA ILE A 734 -53.29 28.59 97.42
C ILE A 734 -52.21 29.62 97.79
N SER A 735 -52.25 30.79 97.15
CA SER A 735 -51.28 31.88 97.31
C SER A 735 -51.36 32.60 98.66
#